data_AF-A0A519LNB7-F1
#
_entry.id   AF-A0A519LNB7-F1
#
_cell.length_a   1.000
_cell.length_b   1.000
_cell.length_c   1.000
_cell.angle_alpha   90.00
_cell.angle_beta   90.00
_cell.angle_gamma   90.00
#
_symmetry.space_group_name_H-M   'P 1'
#
loop_
_entity.id
_entity.type
_entity.pdbx_description
1 polymer ?
#
loop_
_entity_poly.entity_id
_entity_poly.type
_entity_poly.pdbx_seq_one_letter_code
_entity_poly.pdbx_strand_id
1 'polypeptide(L)'
;MNLSFKTYRKIFSVSARALLLSGFLLSCATYNVQKGKNLHEIQNSDNKTENDFKIFLVGDAGNADEPQAQHTLNFIKNKLDSADKNSMLLFLGDNIYPLGMPKESDKGYPLAKQKLENQLAITKNFKGKTLVIPGNHDWYHGLEGLKAQEEFVKSYLNDKKAFLPKNSCPIDDVNLTKDIKLIVIDSEWALINWDNHPGINKGCDIKTIADFYAEFKDLITKNQDKRIIVAMHHPAISSGTHAGFTSAKSHLYLFGGKFPLPGIASFVNILRSTSGGSMEDFSNSHYTEFANRIKSIIQDKENVILVSGHDHNLQYHENKNIKQIISGAASKTDPATIVEKTDFSSGGSGFAVLNIRKDLSSDVEYFSTKNNKLEKLVQIAVIKKHEEFINTYPDTLPATVTSTIYSERQAKAGKFYSWLWGNHYRRYYALPIEAKTKNLSDMDPGFSPFREGGGNQSNSLRLRTNDGQEFVMRGIKKSAVRFLNAQAFKKNSFGSELNNTFPERFLLDFYTTNHPFTGFAVNNMIDKLGIFHSNPELYYIPKQKSLGRYNQNYGDELYMIEERFSSDPKTLQSLDNASDILSTADILKNMRKDGKYSVDQDLYIRARIFDMLIGDWDRHEDQWKWAEYKVGDKVIYKPIPRDRDQAFSNYDGAAFKVIMNIPAIRHMKTFKDDIKSVRWLNMEPYPLDLIVLKNADQEDWIVQAKYIQEHLSDNDIDRAFDNLPKEVQDETITDIQRKLKLRKGKLEDYATKYFDVLQEKIPLTGTINKDKFVVTKTGNSVEVKQYQLDKKGEELVFEKKYDDSKTKELWIYGLEDDDIYEVSGEGKSKINIRLIGGYNHDTYNVENGNKVKIYDFKSQKNT
;
A
#
# COMPACT_ATOMS: atom_id res chain seq x y z
N MET A 1 -2.23 19.73 -75.63
CA MET A 1 -1.71 18.35 -75.86
C MET A 1 -1.19 17.85 -74.51
N ASN A 2 -1.69 16.75 -73.93
CA ASN A 2 -1.38 15.34 -74.27
C ASN A 2 0.14 15.09 -74.31
N LEU A 3 0.74 14.14 -73.58
CA LEU A 3 0.25 13.11 -72.63
C LEU A 3 1.14 13.17 -71.33
N SER A 4 1.03 12.35 -70.27
CA SER A 4 0.31 11.07 -70.06
C SER A 4 0.02 10.80 -68.57
N PHE A 5 -0.60 9.64 -68.28
CA PHE A 5 -0.82 9.05 -66.96
C PHE A 5 0.00 7.75 -66.80
N LYS A 6 0.12 7.25 -65.55
CA LYS A 6 0.89 6.05 -65.08
C LYS A 6 2.40 6.34 -64.94
N THR A 7 3.10 5.96 -63.85
CA THR A 7 2.99 4.67 -63.14
C THR A 7 3.32 4.75 -61.63
N TYR A 8 2.52 5.44 -60.83
CA TYR A 8 2.58 5.33 -59.35
C TYR A 8 1.82 4.08 -58.85
N ARG A 9 2.38 2.87 -59.08
CA ARG A 9 1.74 1.62 -58.62
C ARG A 9 2.70 0.43 -58.47
N LYS A 10 3.73 0.55 -57.62
CA LYS A 10 4.54 -0.60 -57.17
C LYS A 10 5.15 -0.47 -55.75
N ILE A 11 5.70 0.68 -55.37
CA ILE A 11 6.32 0.87 -54.04
C ILE A 11 5.28 0.77 -52.90
N PHE A 12 4.08 1.34 -53.08
CA PHE A 12 2.97 1.21 -52.13
C PHE A 12 2.48 -0.23 -51.93
N SER A 13 2.95 -1.21 -52.71
CA SER A 13 2.51 -2.60 -52.58
C SER A 13 3.34 -3.44 -51.60
N VAL A 14 4.62 -3.14 -51.39
CA VAL A 14 5.48 -3.99 -50.52
C VAL A 14 5.29 -3.64 -49.06
N SER A 15 5.37 -2.36 -48.69
CA SER A 15 5.14 -1.91 -47.31
C SER A 15 3.70 -2.17 -46.85
N ALA A 16 2.71 -1.97 -47.73
CA ALA A 16 1.32 -2.32 -47.44
C ALA A 16 1.10 -3.84 -47.36
N ARG A 17 1.80 -4.66 -48.17
CA ARG A 17 1.78 -6.12 -48.00
C ARG A 17 2.45 -6.56 -46.71
N ALA A 18 3.53 -5.92 -46.28
CA ALA A 18 4.17 -6.22 -44.99
C ALA A 18 3.26 -5.86 -43.81
N LEU A 19 2.60 -4.68 -43.84
CA LEU A 19 1.58 -4.26 -42.86
C LEU A 19 0.32 -5.15 -42.88
N LEU A 20 -0.08 -5.65 -44.06
CA LEU A 20 -1.18 -6.62 -44.17
C LEU A 20 -0.75 -8.00 -43.66
N LEU A 21 0.48 -8.46 -43.95
CA LEU A 21 0.99 -9.74 -43.46
C LEU A 21 1.15 -9.71 -41.94
N SER A 22 1.69 -8.62 -41.37
CA SER A 22 1.76 -8.44 -39.92
C SER A 22 0.36 -8.34 -39.31
N GLY A 23 -0.58 -7.62 -39.95
CA GLY A 23 -1.98 -7.58 -39.53
C GLY A 23 -2.67 -8.96 -39.55
N PHE A 24 -2.36 -9.82 -40.53
CA PHE A 24 -2.86 -11.19 -40.58
C PHE A 24 -2.18 -12.11 -39.54
N LEU A 25 -0.90 -11.89 -39.23
CA LEU A 25 -0.16 -12.65 -38.21
C LEU A 25 -0.47 -12.22 -36.77
N LEU A 26 -0.91 -10.97 -36.56
CA LEU A 26 -1.33 -10.44 -35.26
C LEU A 26 -2.78 -10.82 -34.88
N SER A 27 -3.57 -11.32 -35.83
CA SER A 27 -5.02 -11.47 -35.65
C SER A 27 -5.45 -12.88 -35.19
N CYS A 28 -4.96 -13.28 -34.02
CA CYS A 28 -5.29 -14.57 -33.39
C CYS A 28 -6.59 -14.54 -32.57
N ALA A 29 -7.14 -13.36 -32.27
CA ALA A 29 -8.34 -13.21 -31.44
C ALA A 29 -9.63 -13.61 -32.17
N THR A 30 -10.50 -14.37 -31.48
CA THR A 30 -11.69 -15.00 -32.04
C THR A 30 -12.85 -15.07 -31.04
N TYR A 31 -14.05 -15.37 -31.55
CA TYR A 31 -15.27 -15.62 -30.78
C TYR A 31 -15.44 -17.11 -30.40
N ASN A 32 -14.51 -17.96 -30.81
CA ASN A 32 -14.49 -19.39 -30.51
C ASN A 32 -13.69 -19.69 -29.23
N VAL A 33 -13.91 -20.87 -28.65
CA VAL A 33 -13.09 -21.36 -27.53
C VAL A 33 -11.66 -21.63 -27.98
N GLN A 34 -10.69 -21.15 -27.20
CA GLN A 34 -9.28 -21.50 -27.29
C GLN A 34 -8.79 -22.08 -25.95
N LYS A 35 -7.91 -23.08 -26.02
CA LYS A 35 -7.32 -23.76 -24.85
C LYS A 35 -5.83 -23.96 -25.06
N GLY A 36 -5.02 -23.55 -24.08
CA GLY A 36 -3.59 -23.80 -24.06
C GLY A 36 -3.26 -25.28 -23.88
N LYS A 37 -2.12 -25.72 -24.44
CA LYS A 37 -1.69 -27.14 -24.42
C LYS A 37 -1.39 -27.70 -23.02
N ASN A 38 -1.14 -26.81 -22.04
CA ASN A 38 -0.81 -27.11 -20.66
C ASN A 38 -1.93 -26.65 -19.70
N LEU A 39 -3.13 -26.38 -20.20
CA LEU A 39 -4.27 -25.98 -19.38
C LEU A 39 -4.63 -27.12 -18.40
N HIS A 40 -4.70 -26.80 -17.11
CA HIS A 40 -5.00 -27.77 -16.06
C HIS A 40 -6.52 -28.06 -15.97
N GLU A 41 -7.06 -28.72 -16.98
CA GLU A 41 -8.47 -29.13 -17.02
C GLU A 41 -8.78 -30.26 -16.03
N ILE A 42 -9.82 -30.09 -15.20
CA ILE A 42 -10.33 -31.12 -14.29
C ILE A 42 -11.37 -31.98 -15.02
N GLN A 43 -11.16 -33.30 -15.06
CA GLN A 43 -12.15 -34.22 -15.61
C GLN A 43 -13.27 -34.48 -14.61
N ASN A 44 -14.48 -34.76 -15.11
CA ASN A 44 -15.66 -34.99 -14.25
C ASN A 44 -15.48 -36.17 -13.26
N SER A 45 -14.54 -37.10 -13.51
CA SER A 45 -14.17 -38.23 -12.64
C SER A 45 -13.38 -37.84 -11.39
N ASP A 46 -12.72 -36.68 -11.40
CA ASP A 46 -11.63 -36.37 -10.47
C ASP A 46 -12.09 -35.49 -9.30
N ASN A 47 -13.30 -34.91 -9.41
CA ASN A 47 -13.95 -34.08 -8.38
C ASN A 47 -14.47 -34.94 -7.20
N LYS A 48 -13.59 -35.31 -6.26
CA LYS A 48 -13.96 -36.02 -5.02
C LYS A 48 -14.08 -35.14 -3.77
N THR A 49 -13.69 -33.87 -3.82
CA THR A 49 -13.69 -32.98 -2.65
C THR A 49 -14.91 -32.07 -2.60
N GLU A 50 -15.53 -32.04 -1.42
CA GLU A 50 -16.71 -31.24 -1.13
C GLU A 50 -16.41 -29.74 -1.24
N ASN A 51 -17.38 -28.98 -1.73
CA ASN A 51 -17.28 -27.54 -1.88
C ASN A 51 -17.47 -26.84 -0.53
N ASP A 52 -16.60 -25.89 -0.21
CA ASP A 52 -16.73 -25.01 0.96
C ASP A 52 -17.55 -23.76 0.63
N PHE A 53 -17.17 -23.06 -0.46
CA PHE A 53 -17.81 -21.80 -0.88
C PHE A 53 -17.84 -21.65 -2.41
N LYS A 54 -18.89 -21.02 -2.96
CA LYS A 54 -19.05 -20.74 -4.41
C LYS A 54 -19.15 -19.26 -4.70
N ILE A 55 -18.55 -18.79 -5.80
CA ILE A 55 -18.71 -17.42 -6.28
C ILE A 55 -19.14 -17.45 -7.75
N PHE A 56 -20.34 -16.96 -8.03
CA PHE A 56 -20.85 -16.71 -9.38
C PHE A 56 -20.33 -15.34 -9.84
N LEU A 57 -19.59 -15.31 -10.95
CA LEU A 57 -18.87 -14.14 -11.46
C LEU A 57 -19.58 -13.60 -12.71
N VAL A 58 -20.03 -12.36 -12.66
CA VAL A 58 -20.87 -11.75 -13.72
C VAL A 58 -20.45 -10.30 -13.97
N GLY A 59 -19.56 -10.05 -14.93
CA GLY A 59 -19.23 -8.69 -15.38
C GLY A 59 -20.13 -8.22 -16.52
N ASP A 60 -20.23 -6.90 -16.70
CA ASP A 60 -20.64 -6.28 -17.96
C ASP A 60 -22.08 -6.65 -18.36
N ALA A 61 -22.95 -6.62 -17.35
CA ALA A 61 -24.36 -6.95 -17.46
C ALA A 61 -25.25 -5.71 -17.76
N GLY A 62 -24.67 -4.53 -17.96
CA GLY A 62 -25.38 -3.26 -18.14
C GLY A 62 -26.32 -3.10 -19.34
N ASN A 63 -26.41 -4.10 -20.24
CA ASN A 63 -27.48 -4.22 -21.23
C ASN A 63 -28.55 -5.26 -20.82
N ALA A 64 -28.87 -5.37 -19.53
CA ALA A 64 -29.87 -6.30 -18.99
C ALA A 64 -31.32 -6.05 -19.45
N ASP A 65 -31.57 -5.00 -20.21
CA ASP A 65 -32.80 -4.75 -21.00
C ASP A 65 -32.86 -5.59 -22.29
N GLU A 66 -31.72 -5.98 -22.85
CA GLU A 66 -31.63 -6.71 -24.12
C GLU A 66 -31.98 -8.21 -23.98
N PRO A 67 -32.63 -8.83 -24.99
CA PRO A 67 -33.06 -10.24 -24.92
C PRO A 67 -31.92 -11.24 -24.66
N GLN A 68 -30.73 -11.05 -25.26
CA GLN A 68 -29.59 -11.94 -25.03
C GLN A 68 -29.08 -11.86 -23.58
N ALA A 69 -29.02 -10.66 -23.01
CA ALA A 69 -28.61 -10.46 -21.63
C ALA A 69 -29.64 -11.10 -20.68
N GLN A 70 -30.94 -10.90 -20.93
CA GLN A 70 -32.04 -11.56 -20.22
C GLN A 70 -31.93 -13.09 -20.27
N HIS A 71 -31.60 -13.69 -21.41
CA HIS A 71 -31.36 -15.14 -21.49
C HIS A 71 -30.16 -15.58 -20.60
N THR A 72 -29.05 -14.84 -20.62
CA THR A 72 -27.90 -15.13 -19.74
C THR A 72 -28.25 -15.01 -18.26
N LEU A 73 -28.92 -13.93 -17.87
CA LEU A 73 -29.38 -13.67 -16.51
C LEU A 73 -30.35 -14.77 -16.01
N ASN A 74 -31.24 -15.27 -16.87
CA ASN A 74 -32.13 -16.40 -16.54
C ASN A 74 -31.36 -17.72 -16.32
N PHE A 75 -30.31 -18.01 -17.09
CA PHE A 75 -29.47 -19.19 -16.82
C PHE A 75 -28.66 -19.07 -15.52
N ILE A 76 -28.18 -17.87 -15.20
CA ILE A 76 -27.52 -17.56 -13.92
C ILE A 76 -28.54 -17.75 -12.78
N LYS A 77 -29.74 -17.17 -12.90
CA LYS A 77 -30.85 -17.33 -11.94
C LYS A 77 -31.11 -18.80 -11.62
N ASN A 78 -31.25 -19.66 -12.62
CA ASN A 78 -31.54 -21.08 -12.41
C ASN A 78 -30.43 -21.80 -11.60
N LYS A 79 -29.16 -21.39 -11.74
CA LYS A 79 -28.08 -21.88 -10.87
C LYS A 79 -28.14 -21.29 -9.46
N LEU A 80 -28.47 -20.01 -9.31
CA LEU A 80 -28.60 -19.32 -8.01
C LEU A 80 -29.75 -19.87 -7.17
N ASP A 81 -30.91 -20.12 -7.79
CA ASP A 81 -32.08 -20.78 -7.16
C ASP A 81 -31.71 -22.17 -6.60
N SER A 82 -30.72 -22.84 -7.21
CA SER A 82 -30.20 -24.15 -6.81
C SER A 82 -29.02 -24.09 -5.83
N ALA A 83 -28.49 -22.90 -5.55
CA ALA A 83 -27.30 -22.71 -4.71
C ALA A 83 -27.66 -22.65 -3.21
N ASP A 84 -26.72 -23.08 -2.38
CA ASP A 84 -26.82 -22.99 -0.93
C ASP A 84 -26.38 -21.61 -0.38
N LYS A 85 -26.40 -21.46 0.94
CA LYS A 85 -26.04 -20.21 1.62
C LYS A 85 -24.53 -19.90 1.62
N ASN A 86 -23.68 -20.90 1.37
CA ASN A 86 -22.22 -20.73 1.25
C ASN A 86 -21.86 -20.35 -0.20
N SER A 87 -22.61 -19.40 -0.75
CA SER A 87 -22.48 -18.94 -2.12
C SER A 87 -22.56 -17.42 -2.18
N MET A 88 -21.90 -16.82 -3.17
CA MET A 88 -21.97 -15.40 -3.47
C MET A 88 -22.24 -15.19 -4.97
N LEU A 89 -23.08 -14.22 -5.30
CA LEU A 89 -23.15 -13.61 -6.62
C LEU A 89 -22.33 -12.32 -6.56
N LEU A 90 -21.40 -12.17 -7.51
CA LEU A 90 -20.53 -11.01 -7.62
C LEU A 90 -20.69 -10.39 -9.01
N PHE A 91 -21.31 -9.22 -9.07
CA PHE A 91 -21.30 -8.39 -10.26
C PHE A 91 -19.97 -7.63 -10.35
N LEU A 92 -19.26 -7.77 -11.47
CA LEU A 92 -17.85 -7.37 -11.65
C LEU A 92 -17.70 -6.02 -12.39
N GLY A 93 -18.60 -5.08 -12.15
CA GLY A 93 -18.61 -3.77 -12.79
C GLY A 93 -19.39 -3.72 -14.11
N ASP A 94 -19.54 -2.50 -14.62
CA ASP A 94 -20.32 -2.16 -15.81
C ASP A 94 -21.78 -2.61 -15.71
N ASN A 95 -22.40 -2.18 -14.62
CA ASN A 95 -23.74 -2.58 -14.21
C ASN A 95 -24.83 -1.80 -14.96
N ILE A 96 -24.55 -0.62 -15.52
CA ILE A 96 -25.50 0.12 -16.36
C ILE A 96 -24.81 0.73 -17.59
N TYR A 97 -25.16 0.24 -18.78
CA TYR A 97 -24.72 0.83 -20.04
C TYR A 97 -25.72 1.87 -20.58
N PRO A 98 -25.24 2.95 -21.24
CA PRO A 98 -23.83 3.23 -21.56
C PRO A 98 -23.10 4.18 -20.58
N LEU A 99 -23.75 4.71 -19.54
CA LEU A 99 -23.19 5.81 -18.73
C LEU A 99 -23.39 5.67 -17.20
N GLY A 100 -23.79 4.51 -16.67
CA GLY A 100 -24.09 4.41 -15.23
C GLY A 100 -25.45 5.01 -14.87
N MET A 101 -25.68 5.27 -13.58
CA MET A 101 -26.93 5.85 -13.08
C MET A 101 -26.98 7.38 -13.27
N PRO A 102 -27.94 7.94 -14.04
CA PRO A 102 -28.16 9.39 -14.16
C PRO A 102 -28.95 9.95 -12.96
N LYS A 103 -29.23 11.25 -12.94
CA LYS A 103 -30.09 11.85 -11.90
C LYS A 103 -31.54 11.41 -12.09
N GLU A 104 -32.33 11.35 -11.02
CA GLU A 104 -33.74 10.90 -11.10
C GLU A 104 -34.61 11.75 -12.03
N SER A 105 -34.24 13.03 -12.21
CA SER A 105 -34.88 13.97 -13.14
C SER A 105 -34.54 13.73 -14.61
N ASP A 106 -33.51 12.93 -14.93
CA ASP A 106 -33.04 12.72 -16.29
C ASP A 106 -33.89 11.70 -17.04
N LYS A 107 -34.12 11.95 -18.33
CA LYS A 107 -34.92 11.07 -19.21
C LYS A 107 -34.37 9.63 -19.32
N GLY A 108 -33.09 9.42 -19.01
CA GLY A 108 -32.44 8.11 -19.02
C GLY A 108 -32.66 7.27 -17.76
N TYR A 109 -33.07 7.89 -16.63
CA TYR A 109 -33.18 7.21 -15.34
C TYR A 109 -34.11 6.00 -15.35
N PRO A 110 -35.31 6.02 -15.96
CA PRO A 110 -36.19 4.84 -15.97
C PRO A 110 -35.54 3.61 -16.63
N LEU A 111 -34.74 3.80 -17.68
CA LEU A 111 -34.04 2.70 -18.36
C LEU A 111 -32.83 2.22 -17.55
N ALA A 112 -32.06 3.13 -16.97
CA ALA A 112 -30.95 2.81 -16.07
C ALA A 112 -31.42 1.98 -14.86
N LYS A 113 -32.51 2.43 -14.23
CA LYS A 113 -33.21 1.72 -13.16
C LYS A 113 -33.69 0.33 -13.61
N GLN A 114 -34.36 0.23 -14.77
CA GLN A 114 -34.83 -1.06 -15.31
C GLN A 114 -33.67 -2.04 -15.55
N LYS A 115 -32.56 -1.58 -16.15
CA LYS A 115 -31.35 -2.41 -16.37
C LYS A 115 -30.81 -2.97 -15.05
N LEU A 116 -30.74 -2.15 -14.00
CA LEU A 116 -30.25 -2.59 -12.69
C LEU A 116 -31.25 -3.52 -11.98
N GLU A 117 -32.55 -3.20 -12.01
CA GLU A 117 -33.61 -4.06 -11.47
C GLU A 117 -33.64 -5.45 -12.13
N ASN A 118 -33.44 -5.52 -13.45
CA ASN A 118 -33.36 -6.78 -14.20
C ASN A 118 -32.21 -7.68 -13.73
N GLN A 119 -31.07 -7.10 -13.37
CA GLN A 119 -29.93 -7.83 -12.81
C GLN A 119 -30.21 -8.29 -11.38
N LEU A 120 -30.69 -7.38 -10.51
CA LEU A 120 -30.93 -7.71 -9.11
C LEU A 120 -32.11 -8.68 -8.93
N ALA A 121 -33.09 -8.71 -9.83
CA ALA A 121 -34.24 -9.62 -9.76
C ALA A 121 -33.85 -11.11 -9.79
N ILE A 122 -32.68 -11.47 -10.34
CA ILE A 122 -32.21 -12.87 -10.35
C ILE A 122 -31.89 -13.40 -8.95
N THR A 123 -31.71 -12.52 -7.96
CA THR A 123 -31.31 -12.89 -6.60
C THR A 123 -32.50 -13.25 -5.70
N LYS A 124 -33.74 -13.05 -6.16
CA LYS A 124 -34.96 -13.15 -5.33
C LYS A 124 -35.12 -14.49 -4.57
N ASN A 125 -34.64 -15.59 -5.13
CA ASN A 125 -34.68 -16.92 -4.51
C ASN A 125 -33.29 -17.40 -4.02
N PHE A 126 -32.25 -16.59 -4.20
CA PHE A 126 -30.87 -16.96 -3.89
C PHE A 126 -30.62 -16.91 -2.39
N LYS A 127 -30.09 -18.00 -1.83
CA LYS A 127 -29.82 -18.16 -0.39
C LYS A 127 -28.47 -17.60 0.05
N GLY A 128 -27.60 -17.28 -0.91
CA GLY A 128 -26.28 -16.71 -0.68
C GLY A 128 -26.30 -15.19 -0.57
N LYS A 129 -25.15 -14.55 -0.74
CA LYS A 129 -25.01 -13.08 -0.70
C LYS A 129 -24.82 -12.50 -2.09
N THR A 130 -25.40 -11.33 -2.35
CA THR A 130 -25.13 -10.58 -3.59
C THR A 130 -24.21 -9.40 -3.28
N LEU A 131 -23.23 -9.18 -4.14
CA LEU A 131 -22.34 -8.04 -4.10
C LEU A 131 -22.20 -7.45 -5.51
N VAL A 132 -22.25 -6.13 -5.60
CA VAL A 132 -22.00 -5.33 -6.79
C VAL A 132 -20.71 -4.52 -6.58
N ILE A 133 -19.86 -4.45 -7.60
CA ILE A 133 -18.71 -3.53 -7.66
C ILE A 133 -18.88 -2.61 -8.88
N PRO A 134 -18.33 -1.39 -8.88
CA PRO A 134 -18.38 -0.50 -10.04
C PRO A 134 -17.39 -0.89 -11.14
N GLY A 135 -17.76 -0.60 -12.40
CA GLY A 135 -16.86 -0.53 -13.55
C GLY A 135 -16.76 0.90 -14.09
N ASN A 136 -15.98 1.11 -15.17
CA ASN A 136 -15.75 2.44 -15.71
C ASN A 136 -17.04 3.09 -16.22
N HIS A 137 -17.97 2.33 -16.81
CA HIS A 137 -19.25 2.88 -17.25
C HIS A 137 -20.12 3.36 -16.09
N ASP A 138 -19.98 2.80 -14.88
CA ASP A 138 -20.74 3.22 -13.71
C ASP A 138 -20.28 4.61 -13.17
N TRP A 139 -19.05 5.03 -13.50
CA TRP A 139 -18.47 6.33 -13.13
C TRP A 139 -18.85 7.49 -14.08
N TYR A 140 -19.48 7.22 -15.24
CA TYR A 140 -19.67 8.22 -16.30
C TYR A 140 -20.73 9.31 -16.02
N HIS A 141 -21.59 9.16 -15.00
CA HIS A 141 -22.38 10.27 -14.41
C HIS A 141 -21.67 10.93 -13.20
N GLY A 142 -20.38 10.67 -13.01
CA GLY A 142 -19.57 11.20 -11.93
C GLY A 142 -19.92 10.62 -10.56
N LEU A 143 -19.35 11.25 -9.52
CA LEU A 143 -19.45 10.80 -8.13
C LEU A 143 -20.89 10.77 -7.60
N GLU A 144 -21.77 11.65 -8.11
CA GLU A 144 -23.19 11.66 -7.76
C GLU A 144 -23.94 10.44 -8.34
N GLY A 145 -23.69 10.09 -9.61
CA GLY A 145 -24.29 8.93 -10.26
C GLY A 145 -23.85 7.62 -9.61
N LEU A 146 -22.56 7.47 -9.34
CA LEU A 146 -22.01 6.31 -8.63
C LEU A 146 -22.65 6.13 -7.25
N LYS A 147 -22.83 7.21 -6.48
CA LYS A 147 -23.49 7.17 -5.16
C LYS A 147 -24.99 6.85 -5.28
N ALA A 148 -25.69 7.36 -6.29
CA ALA A 148 -27.08 7.01 -6.55
C ALA A 148 -27.24 5.51 -6.87
N GLN A 149 -26.29 4.95 -7.63
CA GLN A 149 -26.23 3.51 -7.91
C GLN A 149 -25.92 2.67 -6.66
N GLU A 150 -24.94 3.09 -5.86
CA GLU A 150 -24.59 2.47 -4.57
C GLU A 150 -25.81 2.40 -3.64
N GLU A 151 -26.52 3.51 -3.43
CA GLU A 151 -27.71 3.57 -2.58
C GLU A 151 -28.91 2.80 -3.16
N PHE A 152 -29.08 2.77 -4.49
CA PHE A 152 -30.10 1.94 -5.14
C PHE A 152 -29.88 0.45 -4.85
N VAL A 153 -28.65 -0.06 -5.03
CA VAL A 153 -28.31 -1.48 -4.79
C VAL A 153 -28.50 -1.84 -3.32
N LYS A 154 -28.00 -1.02 -2.39
CA LYS A 154 -28.18 -1.21 -0.94
C LYS A 154 -29.66 -1.26 -0.55
N SER A 155 -30.48 -0.37 -1.13
CA SER A 155 -31.91 -0.28 -0.83
C SER A 155 -32.70 -1.46 -1.40
N TYR A 156 -32.43 -1.86 -2.64
CA TYR A 156 -33.11 -2.99 -3.30
C TYR A 156 -32.82 -4.32 -2.58
N LEU A 157 -31.56 -4.55 -2.20
CA LEU A 157 -31.14 -5.79 -1.53
C LEU A 157 -31.28 -5.74 0.00
N ASN A 158 -31.62 -4.58 0.58
CA ASN A 158 -31.68 -4.33 2.02
C ASN A 158 -30.38 -4.73 2.77
N ASP A 159 -29.21 -4.49 2.16
CA ASP A 159 -27.89 -4.76 2.75
C ASP A 159 -26.92 -3.61 2.46
N LYS A 160 -26.44 -2.97 3.53
CA LYS A 160 -25.44 -1.88 3.50
C LYS A 160 -24.06 -2.31 3.00
N LYS A 161 -23.84 -3.59 2.70
CA LYS A 161 -22.63 -4.18 2.12
C LYS A 161 -22.85 -4.80 0.74
N ALA A 162 -24.03 -4.63 0.13
CA ALA A 162 -24.32 -5.18 -1.21
C ALA A 162 -23.66 -4.42 -2.37
N PHE A 163 -23.06 -3.26 -2.11
CA PHE A 163 -22.22 -2.52 -3.05
C PHE A 163 -20.89 -2.21 -2.36
N LEU A 164 -19.76 -2.53 -3.00
CA LEU A 164 -18.41 -2.26 -2.50
C LEU A 164 -17.47 -1.82 -3.65
N PRO A 165 -16.47 -0.96 -3.38
CA PRO A 165 -16.21 -0.33 -2.08
C PRO A 165 -17.23 0.77 -1.75
N LYS A 166 -17.36 1.08 -0.47
CA LYS A 166 -18.35 2.07 0.00
C LYS A 166 -17.89 3.50 -0.19
N ASN A 167 -18.86 4.41 -0.24
CA ASN A 167 -18.61 5.87 -0.24
C ASN A 167 -17.71 6.33 -1.41
N SER A 168 -17.63 5.53 -2.47
CA SER A 168 -16.70 5.71 -3.61
C SER A 168 -15.20 5.64 -3.24
N CYS A 169 -14.86 4.91 -2.17
CA CYS A 169 -13.47 4.64 -1.79
C CYS A 169 -12.82 3.60 -2.74
N PRO A 170 -11.47 3.50 -2.78
CA PRO A 170 -10.80 2.60 -3.71
C PRO A 170 -10.81 1.13 -3.35
N ILE A 171 -10.99 0.80 -2.07
CA ILE A 171 -10.80 -0.57 -1.57
C ILE A 171 -11.67 -0.83 -0.35
N ASP A 172 -12.20 -2.04 -0.27
CA ASP A 172 -12.94 -2.58 0.88
C ASP A 172 -12.63 -4.07 1.03
N ASP A 173 -12.97 -4.66 2.18
CA ASP A 173 -12.82 -6.09 2.40
C ASP A 173 -14.02 -6.74 3.10
N VAL A 174 -14.17 -8.05 2.88
CA VAL A 174 -15.13 -8.89 3.59
C VAL A 174 -14.58 -10.30 3.79
N ASN A 175 -14.68 -10.83 5.01
CA ASN A 175 -14.50 -12.26 5.24
C ASN A 175 -15.75 -13.00 4.70
N LEU A 176 -15.56 -13.93 3.76
CA LEU A 176 -16.63 -14.79 3.25
C LEU A 176 -16.86 -15.97 4.18
N THR A 177 -15.76 -16.58 4.64
CA THR A 177 -15.71 -17.57 5.72
C THR A 177 -14.57 -17.20 6.68
N LYS A 178 -14.25 -18.06 7.66
CA LYS A 178 -13.03 -17.88 8.48
C LYS A 178 -11.73 -17.98 7.65
N ASP A 179 -11.74 -18.80 6.59
CA ASP A 179 -10.57 -19.16 5.78
C ASP A 179 -10.56 -18.47 4.41
N ILE A 180 -11.60 -17.71 4.05
CA ILE A 180 -11.77 -17.05 2.75
C ILE A 180 -12.01 -15.55 2.94
N LYS A 181 -11.15 -14.74 2.32
CA LYS A 181 -11.18 -13.29 2.27
C LYS A 181 -11.54 -12.83 0.86
N LEU A 182 -12.47 -11.89 0.75
CA LEU A 182 -12.69 -11.11 -0.46
C LEU A 182 -12.16 -9.69 -0.22
N ILE A 183 -11.31 -9.22 -1.11
CA ILE A 183 -10.87 -7.83 -1.23
C ILE A 183 -11.53 -7.28 -2.49
N VAL A 184 -12.15 -6.10 -2.40
CA VAL A 184 -12.80 -5.44 -3.54
C VAL A 184 -12.04 -4.15 -3.82
N ILE A 185 -11.71 -3.92 -5.08
CA ILE A 185 -11.00 -2.74 -5.56
C ILE A 185 -11.87 -2.04 -6.59
N ASP A 186 -12.17 -0.77 -6.36
CA ASP A 186 -12.60 0.13 -7.44
C ASP A 186 -11.38 0.45 -8.29
N SER A 187 -11.24 -0.28 -9.39
CA SER A 187 -10.13 -0.08 -10.31
C SER A 187 -10.23 1.24 -11.05
N GLU A 188 -11.44 1.77 -11.30
CA GLU A 188 -11.63 3.00 -12.07
C GLU A 188 -11.15 4.21 -11.26
N TRP A 189 -11.40 4.24 -9.94
CA TRP A 189 -10.80 5.22 -9.03
C TRP A 189 -9.28 5.36 -9.20
N ALA A 190 -8.57 4.27 -9.54
CA ALA A 190 -7.12 4.27 -9.71
C ALA A 190 -6.64 4.72 -11.11
N LEU A 191 -7.56 4.83 -12.09
CA LEU A 191 -7.27 5.22 -13.48
C LEU A 191 -7.70 6.66 -13.80
N ILE A 192 -8.84 7.10 -13.28
CA ILE A 192 -9.44 8.40 -13.63
C ILE A 192 -8.62 9.60 -13.13
N ASN A 193 -8.73 10.71 -13.85
CA ASN A 193 -8.15 11.98 -13.41
C ASN A 193 -9.01 12.64 -12.32
N TRP A 194 -8.55 12.58 -11.07
CA TRP A 194 -9.24 13.12 -9.89
C TRP A 194 -9.54 14.62 -9.95
N ASP A 195 -8.81 15.41 -10.76
CA ASP A 195 -9.08 16.84 -10.96
C ASP A 195 -10.50 17.08 -11.51
N ASN A 196 -11.06 16.10 -12.23
CA ASN A 196 -12.42 16.14 -12.76
C ASN A 196 -13.50 15.66 -11.76
N HIS A 197 -13.09 15.11 -10.61
CA HIS A 197 -13.97 14.47 -9.62
C HIS A 197 -13.74 15.07 -8.22
N PRO A 198 -14.09 16.36 -8.00
CA PRO A 198 -13.89 17.01 -6.70
C PRO A 198 -14.59 16.25 -5.57
N GLY A 199 -13.89 16.07 -4.45
CA GLY A 199 -14.40 15.34 -3.29
C GLY A 199 -14.38 13.81 -3.41
N ILE A 200 -13.75 13.23 -4.44
CA ILE A 200 -13.60 11.77 -4.63
C ILE A 200 -13.13 11.04 -3.36
N ASN A 201 -12.16 11.61 -2.63
CA ASN A 201 -11.58 11.01 -1.43
C ASN A 201 -12.16 11.57 -0.11
N LYS A 202 -13.26 12.35 -0.13
CA LYS A 202 -13.77 13.01 1.09
C LYS A 202 -14.15 12.01 2.17
N GLY A 203 -14.92 10.97 1.82
CA GLY A 203 -15.40 9.93 2.74
C GLY A 203 -14.42 8.80 3.08
N CYS A 204 -13.15 8.90 2.66
CA CYS A 204 -12.18 7.80 2.67
C CYS A 204 -10.95 8.11 3.54
N ASP A 205 -10.37 7.08 4.18
CA ASP A 205 -9.09 7.22 4.89
C ASP A 205 -7.91 7.28 3.91
N ILE A 206 -8.01 6.58 2.78
CA ILE A 206 -7.07 6.66 1.66
C ILE A 206 -7.26 7.98 0.94
N LYS A 207 -6.20 8.78 0.84
CA LYS A 207 -6.22 10.09 0.17
C LYS A 207 -5.33 10.13 -1.08
N THR A 208 -4.41 9.19 -1.25
CA THR A 208 -3.50 9.09 -2.39
C THR A 208 -3.46 7.69 -3.02
N ILE A 209 -3.03 7.62 -4.29
CA ILE A 209 -2.76 6.35 -4.98
C ILE A 209 -1.68 5.53 -4.24
N ALA A 210 -0.75 6.17 -3.53
CA ALA A 210 0.27 5.46 -2.75
C ALA A 210 -0.35 4.75 -1.54
N ASP A 211 -1.27 5.40 -0.82
CA ASP A 211 -1.97 4.82 0.33
C ASP A 211 -2.83 3.62 -0.09
N PHE A 212 -3.51 3.71 -1.24
CA PHE A 212 -4.25 2.58 -1.82
C PHE A 212 -3.36 1.32 -1.99
N TYR A 213 -2.18 1.48 -2.60
CA TYR A 213 -1.26 0.35 -2.76
C TYR A 213 -0.66 -0.14 -1.44
N ALA A 214 -0.53 0.73 -0.44
CA ALA A 214 -0.08 0.36 0.89
C ALA A 214 -1.14 -0.48 1.62
N GLU A 215 -2.41 -0.04 1.62
CA GLU A 215 -3.54 -0.78 2.21
C GLU A 215 -3.76 -2.11 1.49
N PHE A 216 -3.75 -2.15 0.16
CA PHE A 216 -3.87 -3.41 -0.58
C PHE A 216 -2.77 -4.42 -0.18
N LYS A 217 -1.51 -3.97 -0.08
CA LYS A 217 -0.40 -4.82 0.37
C LYS A 217 -0.57 -5.29 1.82
N ASP A 218 -1.06 -4.44 2.71
CA ASP A 218 -1.29 -4.80 4.10
C ASP A 218 -2.47 -5.77 4.26
N LEU A 219 -3.57 -5.60 3.51
CA LEU A 219 -4.67 -6.56 3.45
C LEU A 219 -4.21 -7.95 2.96
N ILE A 220 -3.38 -8.01 1.92
CA ILE A 220 -2.74 -9.25 1.45
C ILE A 220 -1.89 -9.88 2.57
N THR A 221 -1.08 -9.08 3.27
CA THR A 221 -0.18 -9.56 4.34
C THR A 221 -0.93 -10.00 5.60
N LYS A 222 -2.00 -9.29 5.98
CA LYS A 222 -2.88 -9.58 7.12
C LYS A 222 -3.68 -10.87 6.95
N ASN A 223 -3.92 -11.33 5.72
CA ASN A 223 -4.80 -12.47 5.40
C ASN A 223 -4.09 -13.61 4.64
N GLN A 224 -2.76 -13.69 4.70
CA GLN A 224 -1.95 -14.74 4.05
C GLN A 224 -2.17 -16.18 4.59
N ASP A 225 -2.85 -16.31 5.71
CA ASP A 225 -3.40 -17.55 6.27
C ASP A 225 -4.69 -18.00 5.58
N LYS A 226 -5.34 -17.11 4.83
CA LYS A 226 -6.61 -17.34 4.14
C LYS A 226 -6.43 -17.46 2.64
N ARG A 227 -7.45 -17.95 1.95
CA ARG A 227 -7.63 -17.79 0.51
C ARG A 227 -8.14 -16.38 0.23
N ILE A 228 -7.46 -15.67 -0.66
CA ILE A 228 -7.78 -14.28 -0.99
C ILE A 228 -8.32 -14.23 -2.41
N ILE A 229 -9.56 -13.78 -2.55
CA ILE A 229 -10.13 -13.37 -3.84
C ILE A 229 -10.00 -11.85 -3.91
N VAL A 230 -9.43 -11.33 -4.99
CA VAL A 230 -9.39 -9.88 -5.26
C VAL A 230 -10.29 -9.60 -6.46
N ALA A 231 -11.38 -8.89 -6.21
CA ALA A 231 -12.34 -8.48 -7.22
C ALA A 231 -12.07 -7.04 -7.67
N MET A 232 -11.94 -6.84 -8.98
CA MET A 232 -11.73 -5.53 -9.60
C MET A 232 -12.29 -5.57 -11.02
N HIS A 233 -12.87 -4.48 -11.51
CA HIS A 233 -13.44 -4.46 -12.87
C HIS A 233 -12.36 -4.67 -13.94
N HIS A 234 -11.29 -3.86 -13.90
CA HIS A 234 -10.17 -3.89 -14.83
C HIS A 234 -9.17 -5.05 -14.54
N PRO A 235 -9.03 -6.06 -15.43
CA PRO A 235 -8.09 -7.17 -15.20
C PRO A 235 -6.61 -6.75 -15.18
N ALA A 236 -5.77 -7.46 -14.42
CA ALA A 236 -4.32 -7.21 -14.37
C ALA A 236 -3.52 -7.96 -15.46
N ILE A 237 -4.14 -8.96 -16.09
CA ILE A 237 -3.66 -9.75 -17.23
C ILE A 237 -4.86 -10.00 -18.15
N SER A 238 -4.77 -9.66 -19.44
CA SER A 238 -5.81 -9.96 -20.42
C SER A 238 -5.22 -10.21 -21.81
N SER A 239 -5.96 -10.94 -22.63
CA SER A 239 -5.74 -11.18 -24.06
C SER A 239 -6.97 -10.86 -24.92
N GLY A 240 -7.82 -9.94 -24.42
CA GLY A 240 -9.00 -9.41 -25.11
C GLY A 240 -8.74 -8.10 -25.88
N THR A 241 -9.81 -7.48 -26.37
CA THR A 241 -9.76 -6.25 -27.18
C THR A 241 -9.08 -5.10 -26.43
N HIS A 242 -9.31 -4.96 -25.12
CA HIS A 242 -8.73 -3.88 -24.30
C HIS A 242 -7.22 -4.09 -24.04
N ALA A 243 -6.74 -5.33 -24.18
CA ALA A 243 -5.32 -5.66 -24.24
C ALA A 243 -4.71 -5.53 -25.67
N GLY A 244 -5.47 -5.00 -26.64
CA GLY A 244 -5.03 -4.76 -28.01
C GLY A 244 -5.18 -5.96 -28.97
N PHE A 245 -5.73 -7.09 -28.52
CA PHE A 245 -5.91 -8.28 -29.34
C PHE A 245 -7.17 -8.18 -30.20
N THR A 246 -7.01 -8.18 -31.52
CA THR A 246 -8.09 -7.84 -32.46
C THR A 246 -8.36 -8.97 -33.47
N SER A 247 -9.64 -9.17 -33.79
CA SER A 247 -10.07 -10.18 -34.77
C SER A 247 -9.81 -9.76 -36.21
N ALA A 248 -9.75 -10.74 -37.13
CA ALA A 248 -9.49 -10.44 -38.54
C ALA A 248 -10.60 -9.58 -39.15
N LYS A 249 -11.84 -9.72 -38.62
CA LYS A 249 -12.99 -8.90 -38.99
C LYS A 249 -12.80 -7.43 -38.58
N SER A 250 -12.26 -7.14 -37.40
CA SER A 250 -11.99 -5.76 -36.97
C SER A 250 -10.95 -5.04 -37.84
N HIS A 251 -10.05 -5.74 -38.52
CA HIS A 251 -9.14 -5.16 -39.52
C HIS A 251 -9.79 -4.86 -40.89
N LEU A 252 -11.00 -5.39 -41.11
CA LEU A 252 -11.79 -5.15 -42.33
C LEU A 252 -12.91 -4.13 -42.10
N TYR A 253 -13.46 -4.02 -40.88
CA TYR A 253 -14.63 -3.19 -40.58
C TYR A 253 -14.39 -2.29 -39.36
N LEU A 254 -14.61 -0.98 -39.51
CA LEU A 254 -14.60 -0.02 -38.40
C LEU A 254 -15.85 -0.19 -37.53
N PHE A 255 -15.68 -0.22 -36.21
CA PHE A 255 -16.76 -0.15 -35.19
C PHE A 255 -17.95 -1.10 -35.45
N GLY A 256 -17.70 -2.30 -35.99
CA GLY A 256 -18.75 -3.27 -36.32
C GLY A 256 -19.64 -2.90 -37.53
N GLY A 257 -19.31 -1.85 -38.27
CA GLY A 257 -20.05 -1.38 -39.44
C GLY A 257 -20.15 -2.42 -40.57
N LYS A 258 -21.15 -2.28 -41.43
CA LYS A 258 -21.43 -3.23 -42.53
C LYS A 258 -20.55 -3.04 -43.78
N PHE A 259 -19.84 -1.92 -43.89
CA PHE A 259 -19.01 -1.59 -45.04
C PHE A 259 -17.52 -1.89 -44.77
N PRO A 260 -16.85 -2.70 -45.60
CA PRO A 260 -15.44 -3.02 -45.39
C PRO A 260 -14.55 -1.83 -45.77
N LEU A 261 -13.70 -1.40 -44.84
CA LEU A 261 -12.73 -0.33 -44.96
C LEU A 261 -11.32 -0.84 -44.57
N PRO A 262 -10.78 -1.86 -45.27
CA PRO A 262 -9.45 -2.40 -45.00
C PRO A 262 -8.37 -1.31 -45.11
N GLY A 263 -7.34 -1.41 -44.27
CA GLY A 263 -6.30 -0.39 -44.16
C GLY A 263 -6.68 0.73 -43.19
N ILE A 264 -7.82 1.41 -43.36
CA ILE A 264 -8.30 2.42 -42.39
C ILE A 264 -8.69 1.73 -41.08
N ALA A 265 -9.46 0.64 -41.14
CA ALA A 265 -9.81 -0.16 -39.96
C ALA A 265 -8.57 -0.71 -39.25
N SER A 266 -7.58 -1.22 -39.99
CA SER A 266 -6.29 -1.63 -39.42
C SER A 266 -5.53 -0.47 -38.77
N PHE A 267 -5.48 0.71 -39.41
CA PHE A 267 -4.81 1.88 -38.85
C PHE A 267 -5.45 2.34 -37.55
N VAL A 268 -6.78 2.37 -37.46
CA VAL A 268 -7.51 2.73 -36.23
C VAL A 268 -7.28 1.72 -35.11
N ASN A 269 -7.28 0.41 -35.41
CA ASN A 269 -7.00 -0.62 -34.39
C ASN A 269 -5.56 -0.54 -33.87
N ILE A 270 -4.58 -0.34 -34.77
CA ILE A 270 -3.17 -0.14 -34.40
C ILE A 270 -3.06 1.14 -33.55
N LEU A 271 -3.68 2.24 -33.97
CA LEU A 271 -3.67 3.49 -33.22
C LEU A 271 -4.26 3.29 -31.82
N ARG A 272 -5.40 2.62 -31.67
CA ARG A 272 -5.99 2.31 -30.35
C ARG A 272 -5.03 1.47 -29.49
N SER A 273 -4.54 0.36 -30.02
CA SER A 273 -3.67 -0.56 -29.27
C SER A 273 -2.27 0.00 -28.96
N THR A 274 -1.80 1.06 -29.64
CA THR A 274 -0.47 1.65 -29.37
C THR A 274 -0.46 3.08 -28.82
N SER A 275 -1.57 3.81 -28.85
CA SER A 275 -1.59 5.23 -28.43
C SER A 275 -1.75 5.47 -26.94
N GLY A 276 -2.32 4.52 -26.19
CA GLY A 276 -2.73 4.72 -24.80
C GLY A 276 -3.83 5.78 -24.62
N GLY A 277 -4.53 6.16 -25.70
CA GLY A 277 -5.47 7.30 -25.70
C GLY A 277 -6.78 7.07 -24.93
N SER A 278 -7.09 5.83 -24.55
CA SER A 278 -8.21 5.46 -23.68
C SER A 278 -7.65 4.93 -22.37
N MET A 279 -8.15 5.39 -21.22
CA MET A 279 -7.75 4.86 -19.90
C MET A 279 -8.13 3.38 -19.76
N GLU A 280 -9.22 2.97 -20.43
CA GLU A 280 -9.76 1.61 -20.52
C GLU A 280 -8.87 0.61 -21.30
N ASP A 281 -7.84 1.07 -22.01
CA ASP A 281 -6.98 0.18 -22.80
C ASP A 281 -5.65 -0.03 -22.07
N PHE A 282 -5.13 -1.27 -22.05
CA PHE A 282 -3.85 -1.62 -21.38
C PHE A 282 -2.67 -0.77 -21.86
N SER A 283 -2.73 -0.24 -23.09
CA SER A 283 -1.69 0.62 -23.66
C SER A 283 -1.57 1.99 -22.95
N ASN A 284 -2.54 2.35 -22.11
CA ASN A 284 -2.48 3.53 -21.25
C ASN A 284 -1.48 3.36 -20.10
N SER A 285 -0.75 4.41 -19.78
CA SER A 285 0.28 4.40 -18.72
C SER A 285 -0.29 4.19 -17.32
N HIS A 286 -1.48 4.71 -17.00
CA HIS A 286 -2.12 4.55 -15.69
C HIS A 286 -2.60 3.12 -15.49
N TYR A 287 -3.24 2.52 -16.50
CA TYR A 287 -3.68 1.13 -16.45
C TYR A 287 -2.50 0.15 -16.43
N THR A 288 -1.49 0.35 -17.30
CA THR A 288 -0.24 -0.41 -17.22
C THR A 288 0.40 -0.32 -15.83
N GLU A 289 0.44 0.87 -15.21
CA GLU A 289 0.96 1.03 -13.85
C GLU A 289 0.12 0.31 -12.80
N PHE A 290 -1.21 0.45 -12.84
CA PHE A 290 -2.14 -0.24 -11.94
C PHE A 290 -1.98 -1.75 -12.01
N ALA A 291 -2.14 -2.33 -13.20
CA ALA A 291 -2.00 -3.76 -13.43
C ALA A 291 -0.64 -4.28 -12.93
N ASN A 292 0.45 -3.57 -13.23
CA ASN A 292 1.80 -3.96 -12.82
C ASN A 292 2.03 -3.81 -11.31
N ARG A 293 1.47 -2.80 -10.65
CA ARG A 293 1.54 -2.65 -9.18
C ARG A 293 0.76 -3.75 -8.46
N ILE A 294 -0.45 -4.06 -8.92
CA ILE A 294 -1.24 -5.19 -8.39
C ILE A 294 -0.46 -6.50 -8.52
N LYS A 295 0.06 -6.81 -9.73
CA LYS A 295 0.90 -8.01 -9.96
C LYS A 295 2.14 -8.04 -9.07
N SER A 296 2.84 -6.92 -8.94
CA SER A 296 4.07 -6.81 -8.12
C SER A 296 3.82 -7.07 -6.63
N ILE A 297 2.64 -6.75 -6.10
CA ILE A 297 2.28 -6.96 -4.68
C ILE A 297 1.93 -8.44 -4.40
N ILE A 298 1.35 -9.16 -5.36
CA ILE A 298 0.83 -10.53 -5.16
C ILE A 298 1.70 -11.64 -5.79
N GLN A 299 2.73 -11.31 -6.57
CA GLN A 299 3.54 -12.31 -7.30
C GLN A 299 4.16 -13.42 -6.43
N ASP A 300 4.46 -13.12 -5.16
CA ASP A 300 5.05 -14.06 -4.20
C ASP A 300 3.99 -14.75 -3.32
N LYS A 301 2.70 -14.69 -3.71
CA LYS A 301 1.55 -15.19 -2.93
C LYS A 301 0.76 -16.22 -3.72
N GLU A 302 0.84 -17.48 -3.29
CA GLU A 302 0.17 -18.63 -3.93
C GLU A 302 -1.33 -18.74 -3.58
N ASN A 303 -1.80 -17.98 -2.60
CA ASN A 303 -3.14 -18.05 -2.03
C ASN A 303 -4.14 -17.03 -2.63
N VAL A 304 -3.72 -16.27 -3.65
CA VAL A 304 -4.46 -15.13 -4.25
C VAL A 304 -5.04 -15.49 -5.62
N ILE A 305 -6.30 -15.12 -5.87
CA ILE A 305 -6.98 -15.24 -7.17
C ILE A 305 -7.56 -13.87 -7.55
N LEU A 306 -7.29 -13.39 -8.76
CA LEU A 306 -7.91 -12.18 -9.32
C LEU A 306 -9.19 -12.54 -10.10
N VAL A 307 -10.26 -11.76 -9.93
CA VAL A 307 -11.53 -11.90 -10.67
C VAL A 307 -11.98 -10.56 -11.25
N SER A 308 -12.34 -10.52 -12.54
CA SER A 308 -12.60 -9.27 -13.29
C SER A 308 -13.65 -9.39 -14.41
N GLY A 309 -14.16 -8.24 -14.86
CA GLY A 309 -15.05 -8.08 -16.02
C GLY A 309 -14.31 -7.35 -17.15
N HIS A 310 -14.91 -6.26 -17.64
CA HIS A 310 -14.35 -5.24 -18.54
C HIS A 310 -14.09 -5.70 -19.98
N ASP A 311 -13.25 -6.72 -20.15
CA ASP A 311 -13.17 -7.39 -21.44
C ASP A 311 -14.45 -8.22 -21.64
N HIS A 312 -15.20 -7.93 -22.72
CA HIS A 312 -16.51 -8.54 -22.98
C HIS A 312 -16.42 -10.02 -23.43
N ASN A 313 -15.74 -10.86 -22.67
CA ASN A 313 -15.42 -12.25 -22.99
C ASN A 313 -15.12 -13.05 -21.71
N LEU A 314 -14.77 -14.33 -21.87
CA LEU A 314 -14.36 -15.22 -20.79
C LEU A 314 -12.89 -15.57 -20.99
N GLN A 315 -12.04 -15.39 -19.96
CA GLN A 315 -10.61 -15.74 -20.02
C GLN A 315 -10.11 -16.30 -18.69
N TYR A 316 -9.14 -17.22 -18.74
CA TYR A 316 -8.30 -17.63 -17.61
C TYR A 316 -6.84 -17.41 -18.00
N HIS A 317 -6.07 -16.77 -17.12
CA HIS A 317 -4.64 -16.56 -17.26
C HIS A 317 -3.86 -17.05 -16.04
N GLU A 318 -2.71 -17.65 -16.31
CA GLU A 318 -1.79 -18.13 -15.29
C GLU A 318 -0.35 -17.76 -15.64
N ASN A 319 0.24 -16.84 -14.87
CA ASN A 319 1.62 -16.38 -15.03
C ASN A 319 2.33 -16.34 -13.67
N LYS A 320 3.39 -17.15 -13.50
CA LYS A 320 4.02 -17.44 -12.20
C LYS A 320 2.91 -17.85 -11.20
N ASN A 321 2.84 -17.21 -10.03
CA ASN A 321 1.80 -17.49 -9.02
C ASN A 321 0.47 -16.77 -9.30
N ILE A 322 0.43 -15.82 -10.23
CA ILE A 322 -0.73 -14.96 -10.48
C ILE A 322 -1.77 -15.72 -11.30
N LYS A 323 -2.97 -15.90 -10.74
CA LYS A 323 -4.13 -16.49 -11.41
C LYS A 323 -5.18 -15.41 -11.62
N GLN A 324 -5.61 -15.21 -12.86
CA GLN A 324 -6.63 -14.22 -13.24
C GLN A 324 -7.78 -14.91 -13.96
N ILE A 325 -9.00 -14.60 -13.49
CA ILE A 325 -10.26 -15.02 -14.09
C ILE A 325 -10.94 -13.75 -14.64
N ILE A 326 -11.39 -13.79 -15.90
CA ILE A 326 -12.18 -12.74 -16.55
C ILE A 326 -13.54 -13.32 -16.94
N SER A 327 -14.61 -12.60 -16.63
CA SER A 327 -15.99 -13.05 -16.83
C SER A 327 -16.94 -11.90 -17.23
N GLY A 328 -16.54 -11.07 -18.20
CA GLY A 328 -17.29 -9.91 -18.69
C GLY A 328 -18.28 -10.18 -19.84
N ALA A 329 -18.73 -11.43 -20.02
CA ALA A 329 -19.51 -11.84 -21.20
C ALA A 329 -21.04 -11.88 -20.97
N ALA A 330 -21.58 -11.15 -19.99
CA ALA A 330 -22.99 -11.29 -19.61
C ALA A 330 -23.96 -10.67 -20.64
N SER A 331 -23.69 -9.42 -21.08
CA SER A 331 -24.57 -8.65 -21.99
C SER A 331 -23.90 -8.13 -23.27
N LYS A 332 -22.59 -8.38 -23.45
CA LYS A 332 -21.80 -8.04 -24.64
C LYS A 332 -20.83 -9.17 -24.97
N THR A 333 -20.25 -9.13 -26.18
CA THR A 333 -19.27 -10.13 -26.65
C THR A 333 -18.20 -9.52 -27.55
N ASP A 334 -16.93 -9.75 -27.23
CA ASP A 334 -15.76 -9.35 -28.01
C ASP A 334 -14.78 -10.52 -28.21
N PRO A 335 -13.91 -10.48 -29.23
CA PRO A 335 -12.93 -11.54 -29.47
C PRO A 335 -11.83 -11.59 -28.40
N ALA A 336 -11.29 -12.78 -28.16
CA ALA A 336 -10.12 -13.01 -27.30
C ALA A 336 -9.20 -14.09 -27.92
N THR A 337 -7.96 -14.18 -27.46
CA THR A 337 -6.99 -15.23 -27.86
C THR A 337 -6.51 -16.00 -26.62
N ILE A 338 -5.59 -16.95 -26.78
CA ILE A 338 -4.65 -17.34 -25.72
C ILE A 338 -3.27 -16.77 -26.03
N VAL A 339 -2.46 -16.52 -25.00
CA VAL A 339 -1.06 -16.08 -25.15
C VAL A 339 -0.12 -17.16 -24.62
N GLU A 340 -0.40 -17.65 -23.40
CA GLU A 340 0.38 -18.70 -22.75
C GLU A 340 -0.22 -20.10 -22.96
N LYS A 341 0.62 -21.13 -22.75
CA LYS A 341 0.18 -22.53 -22.86
C LYS A 341 -0.78 -22.96 -21.75
N THR A 342 -0.92 -22.16 -20.69
CA THR A 342 -1.79 -22.37 -19.54
C THR A 342 -3.13 -21.63 -19.64
N ASP A 343 -3.32 -20.80 -20.67
CA ASP A 343 -4.50 -19.94 -20.81
C ASP A 343 -5.74 -20.68 -21.34
N PHE A 344 -6.91 -20.08 -21.11
CA PHE A 344 -8.18 -20.39 -21.78
C PHE A 344 -8.87 -19.09 -22.18
N SER A 345 -9.58 -19.09 -23.32
CA SER A 345 -10.47 -17.98 -23.66
C SER A 345 -11.68 -18.38 -24.50
N SER A 346 -12.71 -17.53 -24.47
CA SER A 346 -13.94 -17.65 -25.23
C SER A 346 -14.61 -16.28 -25.42
N GLY A 347 -14.63 -15.76 -26.65
CA GLY A 347 -15.32 -14.50 -26.99
C GLY A 347 -16.85 -14.61 -27.16
N GLY A 348 -17.49 -15.62 -26.57
CA GLY A 348 -18.95 -15.81 -26.62
C GLY A 348 -19.63 -15.48 -25.28
N SER A 349 -20.93 -15.17 -25.32
CA SER A 349 -21.69 -14.82 -24.11
C SER A 349 -21.68 -15.94 -23.07
N GLY A 350 -21.65 -15.57 -21.79
CA GLY A 350 -21.50 -16.53 -20.70
C GLY A 350 -21.10 -15.91 -19.36
N PHE A 351 -20.71 -16.77 -18.42
CA PHE A 351 -20.27 -16.40 -17.07
C PHE A 351 -19.37 -17.50 -16.46
N ALA A 352 -18.69 -17.18 -15.36
CA ALA A 352 -17.83 -18.10 -14.62
C ALA A 352 -18.38 -18.42 -13.22
N VAL A 353 -17.99 -19.57 -12.68
CA VAL A 353 -18.26 -19.98 -11.29
C VAL A 353 -16.95 -20.45 -10.67
N LEU A 354 -16.49 -19.76 -9.64
CA LEU A 354 -15.31 -20.13 -8.85
C LEU A 354 -15.75 -21.00 -7.67
N ASN A 355 -15.27 -22.24 -7.63
CA ASN A 355 -15.47 -23.20 -6.54
C ASN A 355 -14.25 -23.18 -5.60
N ILE A 356 -14.49 -23.04 -4.30
CA ILE A 356 -13.48 -23.14 -3.25
C ILE A 356 -13.77 -24.41 -2.45
N ARG A 357 -12.80 -25.30 -2.32
CA ARG A 357 -12.95 -26.65 -1.78
C ARG A 357 -12.52 -26.74 -0.32
N LYS A 358 -13.10 -27.69 0.43
CA LYS A 358 -12.75 -27.94 1.84
C LYS A 358 -11.31 -28.41 2.07
N ASP A 359 -10.64 -28.95 1.04
CA ASP A 359 -9.22 -29.33 1.09
C ASP A 359 -8.28 -28.17 0.72
N LEU A 360 -8.79 -26.94 0.71
CA LEU A 360 -8.10 -25.72 0.30
C LEU A 360 -7.66 -25.70 -1.18
N SER A 361 -8.18 -26.56 -2.05
CA SER A 361 -8.04 -26.39 -3.51
C SER A 361 -9.12 -25.46 -4.08
N SER A 362 -8.93 -24.97 -5.31
CA SER A 362 -9.95 -24.20 -6.05
C SER A 362 -9.91 -24.48 -7.54
N ASP A 363 -11.08 -24.35 -8.16
CA ASP A 363 -11.30 -24.52 -9.58
C ASP A 363 -12.35 -23.54 -10.11
N VAL A 364 -12.27 -23.19 -11.39
CA VAL A 364 -13.23 -22.32 -12.08
C VAL A 364 -13.93 -23.07 -13.20
N GLU A 365 -15.26 -22.98 -13.24
CA GLU A 365 -16.10 -23.48 -14.33
C GLU A 365 -16.56 -22.31 -15.21
N TYR A 366 -16.36 -22.41 -16.53
CA TYR A 366 -16.89 -21.43 -17.48
C TYR A 366 -18.10 -21.99 -18.22
N PHE A 367 -19.16 -21.19 -18.30
CA PHE A 367 -20.41 -21.53 -18.99
C PHE A 367 -20.68 -20.55 -20.11
N SER A 368 -20.98 -21.05 -21.31
CA SER A 368 -21.57 -20.24 -22.38
C SER A 368 -23.09 -20.24 -22.31
N THR A 369 -23.69 -19.14 -22.75
CA THR A 369 -25.14 -18.95 -22.95
C THR A 369 -25.49 -18.72 -24.43
N LYS A 370 -24.50 -18.88 -25.33
CA LYS A 370 -24.61 -18.64 -26.77
C LYS A 370 -25.77 -19.44 -27.37
N ASN A 371 -26.50 -18.84 -28.30
CA ASN A 371 -27.71 -19.41 -28.93
C ASN A 371 -28.82 -19.78 -27.92
N ASN A 372 -28.91 -19.08 -26.77
CA ASN A 372 -29.87 -19.36 -25.69
C ASN A 372 -29.80 -20.81 -25.18
N LYS A 373 -28.58 -21.34 -25.05
CA LYS A 373 -28.30 -22.67 -24.47
C LYS A 373 -27.18 -22.54 -23.44
N LEU A 374 -27.41 -23.09 -22.25
CA LEU A 374 -26.38 -23.22 -21.23
C LEU A 374 -25.46 -24.41 -21.54
N GLU A 375 -24.16 -24.14 -21.70
CA GLU A 375 -23.14 -25.17 -22.01
C GLU A 375 -21.88 -24.93 -21.16
N LYS A 376 -21.37 -25.97 -20.49
CA LYS A 376 -20.10 -25.91 -19.75
C LYS A 376 -18.94 -26.06 -20.73
N LEU A 377 -18.09 -25.03 -20.83
CA LEU A 377 -16.97 -24.99 -21.77
C LEU A 377 -15.72 -25.72 -21.24
N VAL A 378 -15.43 -25.51 -19.95
CA VAL A 378 -14.24 -26.03 -19.27
C VAL A 378 -14.40 -25.95 -17.75
N GLN A 379 -13.60 -26.76 -17.03
CA GLN A 379 -13.33 -26.60 -15.60
C GLN A 379 -11.82 -26.64 -15.39
N ILE A 380 -11.24 -25.62 -14.77
CA ILE A 380 -9.79 -25.41 -14.67
C ILE A 380 -9.39 -25.40 -13.20
N ALA A 381 -8.35 -26.15 -12.83
CA ALA A 381 -7.74 -26.05 -11.50
C ALA A 381 -6.96 -24.74 -11.36
N VAL A 382 -7.32 -23.92 -10.36
CA VAL A 382 -6.76 -22.56 -10.15
C VAL A 382 -5.68 -22.57 -9.06
N ILE A 383 -5.99 -23.18 -7.91
CA ILE A 383 -5.01 -23.41 -6.84
C ILE A 383 -5.10 -24.88 -6.41
N LYS A 384 -3.95 -25.54 -6.39
CA LYS A 384 -3.80 -26.97 -6.08
C LYS A 384 -4.01 -27.21 -4.58
N LYS A 385 -4.40 -28.44 -4.22
CA LYS A 385 -4.43 -28.88 -2.81
C LYS A 385 -3.04 -28.70 -2.20
N HIS A 386 -2.95 -28.12 -0.99
CA HIS A 386 -1.69 -28.03 -0.27
C HIS A 386 -1.19 -29.43 0.16
N GLU A 387 0.11 -29.66 0.04
CA GLU A 387 0.77 -30.84 0.61
C GLU A 387 0.81 -30.74 2.13
N GLU A 388 0.59 -31.86 2.83
CA GLU A 388 0.70 -31.89 4.29
C GLU A 388 2.16 -31.75 4.71
N PHE A 389 2.44 -30.84 5.66
CA PHE A 389 3.77 -30.66 6.21
C PHE A 389 4.17 -31.88 7.05
N ILE A 390 5.06 -32.72 6.51
CA ILE A 390 5.63 -33.86 7.22
C ILE A 390 6.75 -33.36 8.13
N ASN A 391 6.52 -33.37 9.45
CA ASN A 391 7.53 -32.96 10.41
C ASN A 391 8.68 -33.98 10.51
N THR A 392 9.87 -33.58 10.06
CA THR A 392 11.11 -34.39 10.11
C THR A 392 12.23 -33.72 10.94
N TYR A 393 11.94 -32.61 11.62
CA TYR A 393 12.92 -31.87 12.41
C TYR A 393 13.18 -32.53 13.78
N PRO A 394 14.43 -32.49 14.30
CA PRO A 394 14.79 -33.11 15.57
C PRO A 394 14.16 -32.40 16.77
N ASP A 395 13.72 -33.16 17.77
CA ASP A 395 13.18 -32.62 19.02
C ASP A 395 14.29 -32.15 20.01
N THR A 396 15.56 -32.48 19.75
CA THR A 396 16.70 -32.06 20.57
C THR A 396 17.62 -31.12 19.79
N LEU A 397 17.90 -29.95 20.38
CA LEU A 397 18.75 -28.91 19.80
C LEU A 397 20.01 -28.72 20.67
N PRO A 398 21.16 -28.35 20.08
CA PRO A 398 22.33 -27.91 20.85
C PRO A 398 22.01 -26.63 21.65
N ALA A 399 22.71 -26.38 22.76
CA ALA A 399 22.45 -25.20 23.60
C ALA A 399 22.92 -23.88 22.94
N THR A 400 24.05 -23.91 22.25
CA THR A 400 24.58 -22.80 21.44
C THR A 400 24.95 -23.30 20.04
N VAL A 401 24.89 -22.38 19.07
CA VAL A 401 25.35 -22.60 17.69
C VAL A 401 26.19 -21.40 17.28
N THR A 402 27.33 -21.67 16.64
CA THR A 402 28.12 -20.64 15.96
C THR A 402 27.59 -20.46 14.54
N SER A 403 27.12 -19.25 14.18
CA SER A 403 26.59 -18.94 12.85
C SER A 403 27.09 -17.59 12.33
N THR A 404 27.02 -17.39 11.02
CA THR A 404 27.32 -16.11 10.35
C THR A 404 26.02 -15.52 9.78
N ILE A 405 25.96 -14.20 9.57
CA ILE A 405 24.77 -13.56 8.95
C ILE A 405 24.79 -13.77 7.43
N TYR A 406 25.95 -13.60 6.81
CA TYR A 406 26.24 -13.89 5.42
C TYR A 406 27.45 -14.82 5.31
N SER A 407 27.53 -15.61 4.24
CA SER A 407 28.72 -16.42 3.97
C SER A 407 29.96 -15.55 3.72
N GLU A 408 31.16 -16.07 4.01
CA GLU A 408 32.43 -15.35 3.75
C GLU A 408 32.49 -14.82 2.30
N ARG A 409 32.04 -15.61 1.33
CA ARG A 409 31.98 -15.24 -0.09
C ARG A 409 31.09 -14.01 -0.36
N GLN A 410 29.99 -13.84 0.38
CA GLN A 410 29.10 -12.69 0.24
C GLN A 410 29.66 -11.43 0.91
N ALA A 411 30.43 -11.58 1.98
CA ALA A 411 31.07 -10.47 2.70
C ALA A 411 32.48 -10.11 2.19
N LYS A 412 33.00 -10.78 1.16
CA LYS A 412 34.37 -10.55 0.66
C LYS A 412 34.40 -9.52 -0.46
N ALA A 413 35.00 -8.36 -0.16
CA ALA A 413 35.25 -7.29 -1.12
C ALA A 413 36.75 -7.20 -1.50
N GLY A 414 37.03 -6.87 -2.77
CA GLY A 414 38.40 -6.63 -3.25
C GLY A 414 38.92 -5.25 -2.85
N LYS A 415 40.26 -5.09 -2.73
CA LYS A 415 40.87 -3.82 -2.26
C LYS A 415 40.40 -2.56 -3.00
N PHE A 416 40.30 -2.62 -4.34
CA PHE A 416 39.81 -1.49 -5.13
C PHE A 416 38.33 -1.19 -4.87
N TYR A 417 37.50 -2.24 -4.78
CA TYR A 417 36.08 -2.10 -4.45
C TYR A 417 35.92 -1.47 -3.07
N SER A 418 36.66 -1.93 -2.05
CA SER A 418 36.60 -1.37 -0.70
C SER A 418 37.15 0.06 -0.59
N TRP A 419 38.11 0.45 -1.43
CA TRP A 419 38.55 1.84 -1.54
C TRP A 419 37.46 2.73 -2.15
N LEU A 420 36.77 2.25 -3.19
CA LEU A 420 35.74 3.01 -3.89
C LEU A 420 34.45 3.11 -3.07
N TRP A 421 33.93 1.98 -2.60
CA TRP A 421 32.63 1.88 -1.93
C TRP A 421 32.72 1.85 -0.41
N GLY A 422 33.84 1.46 0.19
CA GLY A 422 34.04 1.46 1.64
C GLY A 422 34.28 0.09 2.25
N ASN A 423 34.66 0.08 3.52
CA ASN A 423 34.74 -1.13 4.35
C ASN A 423 33.46 -1.37 5.17
N HIS A 424 32.75 -0.29 5.51
CA HIS A 424 31.53 -0.31 6.30
C HIS A 424 31.68 -1.14 7.58
N TYR A 425 30.65 -1.89 7.98
CA TYR A 425 30.67 -2.90 9.03
C TYR A 425 30.72 -4.34 8.47
N ARG A 426 31.17 -4.49 7.22
CA ARG A 426 31.16 -5.76 6.47
C ARG A 426 31.80 -6.94 7.21
N ARG A 427 32.83 -6.69 8.05
CA ARG A 427 33.51 -7.74 8.84
C ARG A 427 32.55 -8.50 9.76
N TYR A 428 31.59 -7.83 10.39
CA TYR A 428 30.68 -8.43 11.36
C TYR A 428 29.58 -9.30 10.74
N TYR A 429 29.29 -9.12 9.44
CA TYR A 429 28.29 -9.94 8.76
C TYR A 429 28.79 -11.35 8.42
N ALA A 430 30.11 -11.54 8.28
CA ALA A 430 30.72 -12.87 8.11
C ALA A 430 31.52 -13.34 9.33
N LEU A 431 31.47 -12.60 10.44
CA LEU A 431 32.06 -13.04 11.69
C LEU A 431 31.22 -14.20 12.27
N PRO A 432 31.83 -15.34 12.66
CA PRO A 432 31.11 -16.39 13.35
C PRO A 432 30.71 -15.93 14.75
N ILE A 433 29.41 -15.91 15.04
CA ILE A 433 28.83 -15.49 16.30
C ILE A 433 28.28 -16.70 17.04
N GLU A 434 28.70 -16.91 18.29
CA GLU A 434 28.08 -17.90 19.17
C GLU A 434 26.76 -17.35 19.74
N ALA A 435 25.64 -17.96 19.36
CA ALA A 435 24.30 -17.57 19.83
C ALA A 435 23.59 -18.70 20.57
N LYS A 436 22.76 -18.34 21.56
CA LYS A 436 21.85 -19.28 22.24
C LYS A 436 20.87 -19.83 21.22
N THR A 437 20.72 -21.15 21.18
CA THR A 437 19.73 -21.81 20.32
C THR A 437 18.41 -21.95 21.06
N LYS A 438 17.29 -21.69 20.39
CA LYS A 438 15.95 -21.80 21.00
C LYS A 438 14.97 -22.58 20.12
N ASN A 439 14.30 -23.55 20.75
CA ASN A 439 12.99 -23.99 20.31
C ASN A 439 11.96 -22.98 20.82
N LEU A 440 11.12 -22.46 19.93
CA LEU A 440 10.10 -21.46 20.24
C LEU A 440 9.09 -21.95 21.28
N SER A 441 8.72 -23.25 21.26
CA SER A 441 7.76 -23.81 22.22
C SER A 441 8.30 -23.89 23.65
N ASP A 442 9.63 -23.90 23.81
CA ASP A 442 10.32 -24.23 25.06
C ASP A 442 10.93 -22.98 25.74
N MET A 443 10.61 -21.79 25.19
CA MET A 443 10.85 -20.52 25.87
C MET A 443 9.80 -20.33 26.98
N ASP A 444 10.05 -19.39 27.88
CA ASP A 444 9.13 -19.07 28.98
C ASP A 444 8.67 -17.61 28.89
N PRO A 445 7.39 -17.34 28.56
CA PRO A 445 6.38 -18.28 28.06
C PRO A 445 6.69 -18.78 26.63
N GLY A 446 6.17 -19.96 26.27
CA GLY A 446 6.38 -20.56 24.95
C GLY A 446 5.69 -19.77 23.82
N PHE A 447 6.32 -19.73 22.65
CA PHE A 447 5.88 -18.97 21.47
C PHE A 447 5.29 -19.86 20.37
N SER A 448 4.23 -19.37 19.73
CA SER A 448 3.65 -19.93 18.51
C SER A 448 3.65 -18.88 17.38
N PRO A 449 4.17 -19.19 16.18
CA PRO A 449 4.11 -18.29 15.03
C PRO A 449 2.72 -18.30 14.39
N PHE A 450 2.18 -17.11 14.07
CA PHE A 450 0.83 -17.00 13.52
C PHE A 450 0.72 -16.20 12.22
N ARG A 451 1.69 -15.34 11.86
CA ARG A 451 1.65 -14.52 10.65
C ARG A 451 3.04 -14.03 10.24
N GLU A 452 3.36 -13.92 8.94
CA GLU A 452 4.57 -13.20 8.51
C GLU A 452 4.47 -11.69 8.81
N GLY A 453 5.60 -11.04 9.07
CA GLY A 453 5.71 -9.59 9.21
C GLY A 453 5.80 -8.88 7.85
N GLY A 454 5.46 -7.58 7.84
CA GLY A 454 5.48 -6.74 6.63
C GLY A 454 6.84 -6.14 6.26
N GLY A 455 7.92 -6.58 6.91
CA GLY A 455 9.26 -6.01 6.73
C GLY A 455 9.79 -6.19 5.30
N ASN A 456 10.20 -5.07 4.67
CA ASN A 456 10.70 -5.06 3.29
C ASN A 456 12.19 -5.45 3.16
N GLN A 457 12.94 -5.47 4.27
CA GLN A 457 14.39 -5.71 4.26
C GLN A 457 14.80 -7.06 4.85
N SER A 458 14.05 -7.62 5.80
CA SER A 458 14.37 -8.91 6.44
C SER A 458 13.14 -9.80 6.56
N ASN A 459 13.38 -11.10 6.71
CA ASN A 459 12.33 -12.05 7.04
C ASN A 459 11.88 -11.76 8.49
N SER A 460 10.59 -11.52 8.69
CA SER A 460 10.01 -11.26 10.01
C SER A 460 8.79 -12.13 10.22
N LEU A 461 8.61 -12.65 11.43
CA LEU A 461 7.52 -13.55 11.80
C LEU A 461 6.88 -13.05 13.09
N ARG A 462 5.56 -12.89 13.10
CA ARG A 462 4.80 -12.57 14.31
C ARG A 462 4.63 -13.83 15.13
N LEU A 463 5.10 -13.76 16.36
CA LEU A 463 4.94 -14.79 17.38
C LEU A 463 3.88 -14.31 18.38
N ARG A 464 3.17 -15.26 18.98
CA ARG A 464 2.33 -15.01 20.17
C ARG A 464 2.73 -15.99 21.25
N THR A 465 2.87 -15.49 22.47
CA THR A 465 3.11 -16.32 23.67
C THR A 465 1.86 -17.10 24.06
N ASN A 466 2.02 -18.17 24.82
CA ASN A 466 0.89 -18.97 25.34
C ASN A 466 -0.10 -18.15 26.21
N ASP A 467 0.33 -17.02 26.75
CA ASP A 467 -0.49 -16.07 27.53
C ASP A 467 -1.00 -14.86 26.72
N GLY A 468 -0.73 -14.80 25.42
CA GLY A 468 -1.40 -13.92 24.47
C GLY A 468 -0.62 -12.67 23.99
N GLN A 469 0.51 -12.35 24.61
CA GLN A 469 1.35 -11.21 24.20
C GLN A 469 1.97 -11.43 22.81
N GLU A 470 2.03 -10.38 21.98
CA GLU A 470 2.64 -10.48 20.64
C GLU A 470 4.13 -10.09 20.65
N PHE A 471 4.90 -10.78 19.81
CA PHE A 471 6.33 -10.56 19.60
C PHE A 471 6.66 -10.59 18.10
N VAL A 472 7.80 -10.04 17.71
CA VAL A 472 8.35 -10.18 16.35
C VAL A 472 9.69 -10.90 16.42
N MET A 473 9.82 -11.99 15.67
CA MET A 473 11.08 -12.64 15.34
C MET A 473 11.57 -12.08 13.99
N ARG A 474 12.62 -11.27 14.02
CA ARG A 474 13.19 -10.54 12.87
C ARG A 474 14.57 -11.08 12.53
N GLY A 475 14.80 -11.55 11.32
CA GLY A 475 16.12 -12.00 10.88
C GLY A 475 17.12 -10.83 10.88
N ILE A 476 18.33 -11.05 11.42
CA ILE A 476 19.43 -10.08 11.35
C ILE A 476 19.88 -9.90 9.89
N LYS A 477 19.84 -11.00 9.13
CA LYS A 477 20.11 -11.09 7.70
C LYS A 477 19.15 -10.23 6.89
N LYS A 478 19.70 -9.34 6.06
CA LYS A 478 18.91 -8.53 5.11
C LYS A 478 18.81 -9.24 3.75
N SER A 479 17.72 -8.98 3.03
CA SER A 479 17.37 -9.56 1.73
C SER A 479 17.27 -8.46 0.68
N ALA A 480 18.31 -8.34 -0.14
CA ALA A 480 18.35 -7.37 -1.23
C ALA A 480 17.23 -7.60 -2.26
N VAL A 481 16.91 -8.85 -2.62
CA VAL A 481 15.83 -9.16 -3.57
C VAL A 481 14.47 -8.68 -3.04
N ARG A 482 14.17 -8.94 -1.76
CA ARG A 482 12.92 -8.48 -1.13
C ARG A 482 12.79 -6.95 -1.18
N PHE A 483 13.86 -6.21 -0.89
CA PHE A 483 13.86 -4.75 -0.99
C PHE A 483 13.78 -4.26 -2.44
N LEU A 484 14.52 -4.87 -3.37
CA LEU A 484 14.48 -4.50 -4.78
C LEU A 484 13.06 -4.67 -5.33
N ASN A 485 12.38 -5.78 -5.03
CA ASN A 485 10.98 -6.00 -5.41
C ASN A 485 10.03 -5.00 -4.72
N ALA A 486 10.21 -4.76 -3.42
CA ALA A 486 9.33 -3.88 -2.64
C ALA A 486 9.53 -2.38 -2.90
N GLN A 487 10.72 -1.95 -3.35
CA GLN A 487 11.11 -0.53 -3.40
C GLN A 487 11.66 -0.07 -4.76
N ALA A 488 12.59 -0.80 -5.38
CA ALA A 488 13.22 -0.37 -6.64
C ALA A 488 12.39 -0.75 -7.89
N PHE A 489 11.71 -1.89 -7.85
CA PHE A 489 11.04 -2.51 -8.99
C PHE A 489 9.54 -2.71 -8.77
N LYS A 490 8.87 -1.77 -8.09
CA LYS A 490 7.42 -1.78 -7.78
C LYS A 490 6.47 -1.98 -8.99
N LYS A 491 6.99 -1.91 -10.22
CA LYS A 491 6.25 -2.07 -11.49
C LYS A 491 6.67 -3.31 -12.30
N ASN A 492 7.59 -4.13 -11.80
CA ASN A 492 8.13 -5.29 -12.50
C ASN A 492 8.10 -6.55 -11.62
N SER A 493 7.82 -7.70 -12.22
CA SER A 493 7.74 -8.98 -11.51
C SER A 493 9.04 -9.79 -11.59
N PHE A 494 10.04 -9.41 -10.79
CA PHE A 494 11.28 -10.14 -10.63
C PHE A 494 11.23 -11.09 -9.42
N GLY A 495 11.62 -12.34 -9.61
CA GLY A 495 11.84 -13.32 -8.55
C GLY A 495 13.34 -13.59 -8.40
N SER A 496 13.73 -14.86 -8.55
CA SER A 496 15.13 -15.29 -8.50
C SER A 496 16.01 -14.75 -9.62
N GLU A 497 15.47 -14.05 -10.63
CA GLU A 497 16.26 -13.45 -11.73
C GLU A 497 17.23 -12.35 -11.24
N LEU A 498 17.01 -11.79 -10.04
CA LEU A 498 17.92 -10.82 -9.41
C LEU A 498 19.08 -11.47 -8.62
N ASN A 499 19.02 -12.78 -8.36
CA ASN A 499 20.03 -13.48 -7.57
C ASN A 499 21.40 -13.46 -8.27
N ASN A 500 22.46 -13.21 -7.50
CA ASN A 500 23.85 -13.08 -7.91
C ASN A 500 24.17 -11.90 -8.85
N THR A 501 23.25 -10.95 -9.04
CA THR A 501 23.45 -9.76 -9.89
C THR A 501 24.27 -8.66 -9.21
N PHE A 502 24.77 -7.68 -9.97
CA PHE A 502 25.47 -6.52 -9.39
C PHE A 502 24.58 -5.67 -8.47
N PRO A 503 23.32 -5.31 -8.83
CA PRO A 503 22.43 -4.56 -7.94
C PRO A 503 22.16 -5.28 -6.60
N GLU A 504 21.96 -6.60 -6.62
CA GLU A 504 21.78 -7.38 -5.40
C GLU A 504 23.04 -7.32 -4.52
N ARG A 505 24.22 -7.59 -5.08
CA ARG A 505 25.49 -7.56 -4.33
C ARG A 505 25.79 -6.17 -3.77
N PHE A 506 25.59 -5.12 -4.55
CA PHE A 506 25.76 -3.74 -4.11
C PHE A 506 24.79 -3.37 -2.98
N LEU A 507 23.55 -3.85 -3.03
CA LEU A 507 22.58 -3.57 -1.97
C LEU A 507 22.84 -4.39 -0.69
N LEU A 508 23.26 -5.66 -0.80
CA LEU A 508 23.72 -6.45 0.35
C LEU A 508 24.93 -5.79 1.02
N ASP A 509 25.87 -5.29 0.22
CA ASP A 509 27.03 -4.53 0.68
C ASP A 509 26.64 -3.21 1.36
N PHE A 510 25.70 -2.46 0.76
CA PHE A 510 25.14 -1.25 1.34
C PHE A 510 24.42 -1.48 2.67
N TYR A 511 23.74 -2.61 2.86
CA TYR A 511 23.20 -2.96 4.19
C TYR A 511 24.27 -3.13 5.26
N THR A 512 25.52 -3.42 4.89
CA THR A 512 26.62 -3.45 5.86
C THR A 512 27.09 -2.08 6.31
N THR A 513 26.51 -0.98 5.79
CA THR A 513 26.74 0.38 6.34
C THR A 513 26.24 0.53 7.77
N ASN A 514 25.36 -0.36 8.25
CA ASN A 514 24.94 -0.40 9.66
C ASN A 514 25.55 -1.60 10.39
N HIS A 515 25.80 -1.44 11.69
CA HIS A 515 26.38 -2.51 12.47
C HIS A 515 25.27 -3.52 12.85
N PRO A 516 25.43 -4.82 12.58
CA PRO A 516 24.31 -5.78 12.66
C PRO A 516 23.77 -6.02 14.07
N PHE A 517 24.51 -5.61 15.11
CA PHE A 517 24.16 -5.83 16.51
C PHE A 517 23.97 -4.55 17.33
N THR A 518 24.27 -3.34 16.83
CA THR A 518 24.19 -2.14 17.69
C THR A 518 22.78 -1.84 18.19
N GLY A 519 21.73 -2.24 17.46
CA GLY A 519 20.33 -2.08 17.90
C GLY A 519 20.04 -2.69 19.27
N PHE A 520 20.72 -3.80 19.64
CA PHE A 520 20.59 -4.43 20.96
C PHE A 520 21.12 -3.55 22.11
N ALA A 521 22.10 -2.69 21.83
CA ALA A 521 22.67 -1.78 22.83
C ALA A 521 21.84 -0.50 23.01
N VAL A 522 21.12 -0.07 21.97
CA VAL A 522 20.42 1.22 21.98
C VAL A 522 19.34 1.26 23.06
N ASN A 523 18.55 0.20 23.20
CA ASN A 523 17.42 0.18 24.13
C ASN A 523 17.86 0.24 25.60
N ASN A 524 19.04 -0.29 25.94
CA ASN A 524 19.64 -0.16 27.29
C ASN A 524 19.92 1.30 27.70
N MET A 525 20.17 2.19 26.73
CA MET A 525 20.32 3.63 26.99
C MET A 525 18.96 4.34 27.09
N ILE A 526 17.95 3.87 26.34
CA ILE A 526 16.60 4.45 26.31
C ILE A 526 15.87 4.22 27.64
N ASP A 527 16.07 3.05 28.26
CA ASP A 527 15.59 2.72 29.61
C ASP A 527 15.90 3.85 30.62
N LYS A 528 17.13 4.39 30.58
CA LYS A 528 17.59 5.49 31.47
C LYS A 528 16.90 6.83 31.24
N LEU A 529 16.13 6.95 30.15
CA LEU A 529 15.46 8.18 29.73
C LEU A 529 13.94 8.14 29.91
N GLY A 530 13.39 7.04 30.43
CA GLY A 530 11.95 6.88 30.64
C GLY A 530 11.13 6.88 29.35
N ILE A 531 11.73 6.48 28.23
CA ILE A 531 11.07 6.35 26.93
C ILE A 531 10.74 4.87 26.71
N PHE A 532 9.53 4.56 26.23
CA PHE A 532 9.14 3.18 25.96
C PHE A 532 9.97 2.54 24.83
N HIS A 533 10.44 1.30 25.04
CA HIS A 533 11.21 0.52 24.07
C HIS A 533 10.91 -0.98 24.20
N SER A 534 11.19 -1.76 23.14
CA SER A 534 11.24 -3.22 23.20
C SER A 534 12.52 -3.71 23.87
N ASN A 535 12.58 -4.98 24.23
CA ASN A 535 13.74 -5.67 24.81
C ASN A 535 14.24 -6.74 23.82
N PRO A 536 14.93 -6.33 22.74
CA PRO A 536 15.39 -7.27 21.72
C PRO A 536 16.43 -8.23 22.28
N GLU A 537 16.27 -9.53 22.02
CA GLU A 537 17.25 -10.57 22.35
C GLU A 537 17.70 -11.34 21.09
N LEU A 538 18.99 -11.71 21.05
CA LEU A 538 19.58 -12.43 19.93
C LEU A 538 19.53 -13.95 20.14
N TYR A 539 18.95 -14.66 19.18
CA TYR A 539 18.83 -16.12 19.17
C TYR A 539 19.23 -16.74 17.84
N TYR A 540 19.74 -17.96 17.88
CA TYR A 540 19.74 -18.85 16.72
C TYR A 540 18.45 -19.68 16.74
N ILE A 541 17.65 -19.57 15.69
CA ILE A 541 16.38 -20.31 15.57
C ILE A 541 16.56 -21.31 14.43
N PRO A 542 16.79 -22.61 14.71
CA PRO A 542 16.87 -23.64 13.69
C PRO A 542 15.47 -23.95 13.13
N LYS A 543 15.41 -24.62 11.99
CA LYS A 543 14.15 -25.24 11.53
C LYS A 543 13.66 -26.27 12.53
N GLN A 544 12.38 -26.21 12.84
CA GLN A 544 11.80 -26.84 14.02
C GLN A 544 10.29 -27.04 13.88
N LYS A 545 9.74 -27.98 14.65
CA LYS A 545 8.33 -28.37 14.62
C LYS A 545 7.36 -27.20 14.82
N SER A 546 7.66 -26.31 15.77
CA SER A 546 6.84 -25.14 16.13
C SER A 546 6.69 -24.11 14.99
N LEU A 547 7.64 -24.05 14.05
CA LEU A 547 7.53 -23.21 12.85
C LEU A 547 6.52 -23.77 11.82
N GLY A 548 6.21 -25.07 11.82
CA GLY A 548 5.28 -25.68 10.86
C GLY A 548 5.58 -25.29 9.41
N ARG A 549 4.58 -24.73 8.70
CA ARG A 549 4.74 -24.23 7.32
C ARG A 549 5.81 -23.14 7.16
N TYR A 550 6.10 -22.37 8.22
CA TYR A 550 7.09 -21.28 8.16
C TYR A 550 8.53 -21.79 7.98
N ASN A 551 8.81 -23.09 8.19
CA ASN A 551 10.13 -23.69 7.87
C ASN A 551 10.55 -23.57 6.38
N GLN A 552 9.63 -23.19 5.48
CA GLN A 552 9.95 -22.85 4.09
C GLN A 552 10.83 -21.58 4.00
N ASN A 553 10.50 -20.54 4.77
CA ASN A 553 11.09 -19.19 4.67
C ASN A 553 11.85 -18.74 5.95
N TYR A 554 11.73 -19.49 7.04
CA TYR A 554 12.27 -19.17 8.37
C TYR A 554 13.01 -20.39 8.95
N GLY A 555 13.92 -20.11 9.87
CA GLY A 555 14.78 -21.12 10.51
C GLY A 555 16.19 -21.18 9.90
N ASP A 556 17.11 -21.75 10.68
CA ASP A 556 18.55 -21.91 10.43
C ASP A 556 19.35 -20.60 10.35
N GLU A 557 18.83 -19.51 10.92
CA GLU A 557 19.43 -18.17 10.89
C GLU A 557 19.47 -17.50 12.28
N LEU A 558 20.20 -16.38 12.38
CA LEU A 558 20.19 -15.49 13.54
C LEU A 558 18.98 -14.55 13.49
N TYR A 559 18.21 -14.53 14.57
CA TYR A 559 17.03 -13.70 14.75
C TYR A 559 17.13 -12.83 16.00
N MET A 560 16.64 -11.60 15.88
CA MET A 560 16.22 -10.76 16.99
C MET A 560 14.79 -11.14 17.34
N ILE A 561 14.49 -11.41 18.61
CA ILE A 561 13.11 -11.53 19.11
C ILE A 561 12.85 -10.32 20.02
N GLU A 562 11.79 -9.57 19.74
CA GLU A 562 11.41 -8.35 20.47
C GLU A 562 9.89 -8.28 20.71
N GLU A 563 9.45 -7.63 21.78
CA GLU A 563 8.03 -7.36 22.05
C GLU A 563 7.40 -6.59 20.90
N ARG A 564 6.19 -6.99 20.52
CA ARG A 564 5.39 -6.25 19.56
C ARG A 564 4.35 -5.45 20.33
N PHE A 565 4.51 -4.13 20.38
CA PHE A 565 3.50 -3.26 20.97
C PHE A 565 2.14 -3.38 20.24
N SER A 566 1.18 -4.04 20.89
CA SER A 566 -0.23 -4.21 20.52
C SER A 566 -1.15 -3.92 21.69
N SER A 567 -2.45 -3.74 21.41
CA SER A 567 -3.53 -3.58 22.39
C SER A 567 -3.87 -4.86 23.17
N ASP A 568 -2.91 -5.79 23.32
CA ASP A 568 -3.09 -6.97 24.16
C ASP A 568 -2.92 -6.61 25.66
N PRO A 569 -3.60 -7.30 26.60
CA PRO A 569 -3.62 -6.88 28.00
C PRO A 569 -2.23 -6.80 28.66
N LYS A 570 -1.30 -7.68 28.29
CA LYS A 570 0.06 -7.70 28.85
C LYS A 570 0.87 -6.50 28.40
N THR A 571 0.86 -6.20 27.11
CA THR A 571 1.51 -5.01 26.56
C THR A 571 0.94 -3.72 27.13
N LEU A 572 -0.39 -3.62 27.26
CA LEU A 572 -1.04 -2.45 27.86
C LEU A 572 -0.63 -2.27 29.32
N GLN A 573 -0.56 -3.36 30.09
CA GLN A 573 -0.09 -3.36 31.48
C GLN A 573 1.38 -2.92 31.60
N SER A 574 2.26 -3.36 30.68
CA SER A 574 3.68 -2.96 30.68
C SER A 574 3.92 -1.49 30.29
N LEU A 575 2.90 -0.81 29.75
CA LEU A 575 2.93 0.58 29.34
C LEU A 575 2.08 1.45 30.28
N ASP A 576 2.36 1.40 31.58
CA ASP A 576 1.65 2.17 32.63
C ASP A 576 0.11 2.00 32.60
N ASN A 577 -0.40 0.84 32.17
CA ASN A 577 -1.83 0.58 31.93
C ASN A 577 -2.44 1.49 30.86
N ALA A 578 -1.80 1.59 29.70
CA ALA A 578 -2.33 2.25 28.51
C ALA A 578 -3.73 1.71 28.13
N SER A 579 -4.56 2.56 27.53
CA SER A 579 -5.91 2.19 27.07
C SER A 579 -5.91 1.49 25.69
N ASP A 580 -4.98 1.85 24.80
CA ASP A 580 -4.86 1.30 23.44
C ASP A 580 -3.45 1.59 22.87
N ILE A 581 -3.10 0.94 21.74
CA ILE A 581 -1.86 1.14 20.97
C ILE A 581 -2.17 1.49 19.51
N LEU A 582 -1.91 2.73 19.14
CA LEU A 582 -2.32 3.35 17.87
C LEU A 582 -1.14 3.52 16.89
N SER A 583 -1.43 3.65 15.60
CA SER A 583 -0.46 4.12 14.59
C SER A 583 -0.41 5.65 14.52
N THR A 584 0.62 6.19 13.85
CA THR A 584 0.73 7.62 13.58
C THR A 584 -0.44 8.13 12.75
N ALA A 585 -0.91 7.36 11.76
CA ALA A 585 -2.10 7.70 10.97
C ALA A 585 -3.37 7.79 11.84
N ASP A 586 -3.54 6.88 12.81
CA ASP A 586 -4.69 6.89 13.72
C ASP A 586 -4.69 8.13 14.62
N ILE A 587 -3.54 8.47 15.24
CA ILE A 587 -3.48 9.66 16.10
C ILE A 587 -3.64 10.96 15.31
N LEU A 588 -3.09 11.05 14.09
CA LEU A 588 -3.27 12.21 13.20
C LEU A 588 -4.71 12.33 12.68
N LYS A 589 -5.43 11.21 12.53
CA LYS A 589 -6.88 11.19 12.25
C LYS A 589 -7.68 11.69 13.47
N ASN A 590 -7.32 11.28 14.67
CA ASN A 590 -7.98 11.73 15.91
C ASN A 590 -7.72 13.21 16.20
N MET A 591 -6.46 13.68 16.11
CA MET A 591 -6.08 15.08 16.32
C MET A 591 -6.73 16.05 15.31
N ARG A 592 -6.99 15.61 14.07
CA ARG A 592 -7.75 16.39 13.08
C ARG A 592 -9.27 16.36 13.32
N LYS A 593 -9.77 15.53 14.24
CA LYS A 593 -11.21 15.40 14.48
C LYS A 593 -11.73 16.28 15.62
N ASP A 594 -10.93 16.48 16.66
CA ASP A 594 -11.38 17.01 17.96
C ASP A 594 -10.17 17.52 18.76
N GLY A 595 -10.26 18.71 19.36
CA GLY A 595 -9.18 19.34 20.12
C GLY A 595 -8.76 18.62 21.41
N LYS A 596 -9.53 17.62 21.89
CA LYS A 596 -9.19 16.88 23.12
C LYS A 596 -8.02 15.90 22.99
N TYR A 597 -7.60 15.59 21.75
CA TYR A 597 -6.51 14.65 21.46
C TYR A 597 -5.17 15.40 21.38
N SER A 598 -4.17 14.94 22.13
CA SER A 598 -2.83 15.53 22.17
C SER A 598 -1.73 14.49 22.24
N VAL A 599 -0.48 14.93 22.03
CA VAL A 599 0.73 14.12 22.20
C VAL A 599 1.50 14.62 23.42
N ASP A 600 2.14 13.70 24.14
CA ASP A 600 3.19 14.01 25.12
C ASP A 600 4.43 14.57 24.39
N GLN A 601 4.46 15.90 24.22
CA GLN A 601 5.48 16.61 23.44
C GLN A 601 6.86 16.51 24.09
N ASP A 602 6.93 16.54 25.42
CA ASP A 602 8.18 16.38 26.18
C ASP A 602 8.83 15.03 25.91
N LEU A 603 8.06 13.94 26.04
CA LEU A 603 8.56 12.60 25.79
C LEU A 603 8.92 12.38 24.32
N TYR A 604 8.18 13.02 23.40
CA TYR A 604 8.51 13.00 21.97
C TYR A 604 9.82 13.74 21.69
N ILE A 605 9.99 14.98 22.15
CA ILE A 605 11.23 15.77 22.01
C ILE A 605 12.42 14.98 22.58
N ARG A 606 12.28 14.37 23.76
CA ARG A 606 13.33 13.54 24.36
C ARG A 606 13.73 12.38 23.45
N ALA A 607 12.76 11.66 22.89
CA ALA A 607 13.02 10.58 21.92
C ALA A 607 13.71 11.10 20.65
N ARG A 608 13.30 12.27 20.12
CA ARG A 608 13.94 12.89 18.94
C ARG A 608 15.37 13.34 19.19
N ILE A 609 15.67 13.94 20.35
CA ILE A 609 17.05 14.31 20.74
C ILE A 609 17.91 13.05 20.93
N PHE A 610 17.34 11.98 21.48
CA PHE A 610 18.04 10.70 21.60
C PHE A 610 18.34 10.05 20.22
N ASP A 611 17.42 10.10 19.27
CA ASP A 611 17.67 9.65 17.89
C ASP A 611 18.84 10.45 17.26
N MET A 612 18.92 11.77 17.49
CA MET A 612 20.07 12.59 17.06
C MET A 612 21.37 12.15 17.75
N LEU A 613 21.34 11.85 19.05
CA LEU A 613 22.50 11.38 19.82
C LEU A 613 23.13 10.14 19.18
N ILE A 614 22.33 9.10 18.90
CA ILE A 614 22.79 7.85 18.26
C ILE A 614 23.01 7.98 16.74
N GLY A 615 22.55 9.08 16.14
CA GLY A 615 22.67 9.35 14.71
C GLY A 615 21.70 8.54 13.84
N ASP A 616 20.55 8.18 14.39
CA ASP A 616 19.45 7.55 13.65
C ASP A 616 18.74 8.62 12.80
N TRP A 617 18.87 8.49 11.49
CA TRP A 617 18.44 9.48 10.49
C TRP A 617 17.11 9.13 9.82
N ASP A 618 16.58 7.93 10.07
CA ASP A 618 15.50 7.29 9.30
C ASP A 618 14.17 7.28 10.06
N ARG A 619 13.99 8.19 11.05
CA ARG A 619 12.82 8.21 11.93
C ARG A 619 11.56 8.68 11.20
N HIS A 620 10.97 7.82 10.38
CA HIS A 620 9.74 8.07 9.65
C HIS A 620 8.48 7.60 10.42
N GLU A 621 7.29 8.00 9.97
CA GLU A 621 6.03 7.87 10.73
C GLU A 621 5.65 6.43 11.15
N ASP A 622 5.93 5.43 10.31
CA ASP A 622 5.70 4.01 10.59
C ASP A 622 6.56 3.48 11.75
N GLN A 623 7.67 4.12 12.09
CA GLN A 623 8.55 3.68 13.17
C GLN A 623 8.01 4.02 14.56
N TRP A 624 6.91 4.78 14.65
CA TRP A 624 6.24 5.04 15.92
C TRP A 624 5.08 4.08 16.18
N LYS A 625 4.84 3.81 17.46
CA LYS A 625 3.53 3.49 18.01
C LYS A 625 3.19 4.48 19.11
N TRP A 626 1.92 4.53 19.49
CA TRP A 626 1.41 5.54 20.40
C TRP A 626 0.54 4.87 21.46
N ALA A 627 0.91 4.98 22.73
CA ALA A 627 0.10 4.53 23.84
C ALA A 627 -0.96 5.58 24.20
N GLU A 628 -2.23 5.18 24.21
CA GLU A 628 -3.36 6.03 24.59
C GLU A 628 -3.54 6.10 26.11
N TYR A 629 -3.65 7.31 26.67
CA TYR A 629 -4.03 7.55 28.06
C TYR A 629 -5.21 8.52 28.13
N LYS A 630 -6.19 8.22 28.99
CA LYS A 630 -7.39 9.06 29.20
C LYS A 630 -7.23 9.84 30.49
N VAL A 631 -7.28 11.18 30.39
CA VAL A 631 -7.03 12.10 31.49
C VAL A 631 -8.20 13.08 31.56
N GLY A 632 -9.22 12.72 32.33
CA GLY A 632 -10.53 13.40 32.29
C GLY A 632 -11.14 13.27 30.90
N ASP A 633 -11.56 14.39 30.31
CA ASP A 633 -12.10 14.45 28.95
C ASP A 633 -11.02 14.47 27.85
N LYS A 634 -9.73 14.59 28.22
CA LYS A 634 -8.60 14.62 27.28
C LYS A 634 -8.00 13.25 27.03
N VAL A 635 -7.40 13.09 25.86
CA VAL A 635 -6.67 11.88 25.45
C VAL A 635 -5.25 12.27 25.08
N ILE A 636 -4.27 11.67 25.77
CA ILE A 636 -2.85 11.94 25.58
C ILE A 636 -2.18 10.70 24.98
N TYR A 637 -1.44 10.91 23.88
CA TYR A 637 -0.65 9.88 23.22
C TYR A 637 0.82 9.97 23.63
N LYS A 638 1.36 8.92 24.27
CA LYS A 638 2.80 8.81 24.53
C LYS A 638 3.50 8.06 23.40
N PRO A 639 4.63 8.55 22.88
CA PRO A 639 5.37 7.88 21.82
C PRO A 639 6.08 6.61 22.28
N ILE A 640 6.07 5.61 21.40
CA ILE A 640 6.81 4.35 21.49
C ILE A 640 7.65 4.23 20.20
N PRO A 641 8.90 4.71 20.20
CA PRO A 641 9.79 4.59 19.05
C PRO A 641 10.30 3.16 18.87
N ARG A 642 10.27 2.68 17.63
CA ARG A 642 10.66 1.33 17.22
C ARG A 642 11.61 1.40 16.04
N ASP A 643 12.31 0.31 15.75
CA ASP A 643 13.20 0.17 14.60
C ASP A 643 14.38 1.16 14.60
N ARG A 644 15.56 0.68 15.00
CA ARG A 644 16.78 1.50 15.14
C ARG A 644 17.96 0.95 14.36
N ASP A 645 17.65 0.24 13.28
CA ASP A 645 18.60 -0.46 12.41
C ASP A 645 19.61 0.48 11.71
N GLN A 646 19.44 1.82 11.81
CA GLN A 646 20.26 2.85 11.19
C GLN A 646 21.19 3.59 12.18
N ALA A 647 21.07 3.29 13.47
CA ALA A 647 21.92 3.86 14.52
C ALA A 647 23.40 3.52 14.25
N PHE A 648 24.27 4.50 14.47
CA PHE A 648 25.73 4.38 14.28
C PHE A 648 26.21 4.09 12.84
N SER A 649 25.41 4.36 11.80
CA SER A 649 25.77 4.07 10.40
C SER A 649 27.16 4.58 9.94
N ASN A 650 27.80 3.85 9.04
CA ASN A 650 29.16 4.09 8.53
C ASN A 650 29.23 4.08 6.99
N TYR A 651 28.94 5.24 6.38
CA TYR A 651 29.20 5.48 4.96
C TYR A 651 30.65 5.98 4.77
N ASP A 652 31.55 5.08 4.35
CA ASP A 652 32.95 5.35 4.02
C ASP A 652 33.27 5.12 2.53
N GLY A 653 34.54 4.92 2.15
CA GLY A 653 34.95 4.84 0.73
C GLY A 653 35.00 6.19 0.00
N ALA A 654 35.48 6.18 -1.24
CA ALA A 654 35.64 7.37 -2.07
C ALA A 654 34.31 7.87 -2.70
N ALA A 655 33.44 6.95 -3.12
CA ALA A 655 32.19 7.26 -3.82
C ALA A 655 31.15 7.89 -2.87
N PHE A 656 30.94 7.34 -1.67
CA PHE A 656 29.97 7.90 -0.72
C PHE A 656 30.30 9.31 -0.24
N LYS A 657 31.58 9.73 -0.25
CA LYS A 657 31.98 11.13 0.01
C LYS A 657 31.36 12.12 -0.98
N VAL A 658 31.03 11.68 -2.20
CA VAL A 658 30.35 12.49 -3.22
C VAL A 658 28.84 12.23 -3.18
N ILE A 659 28.45 10.96 -3.22
CA ILE A 659 27.06 10.50 -3.30
C ILE A 659 26.21 11.03 -2.13
N MET A 660 26.74 11.04 -0.90
CA MET A 660 26.03 11.52 0.30
C MET A 660 25.84 13.06 0.37
N ASN A 661 26.19 13.79 -0.69
CA ASN A 661 25.82 15.20 -0.86
C ASN A 661 24.64 15.41 -1.83
N ILE A 662 24.18 14.36 -2.53
CA ILE A 662 23.00 14.42 -3.41
C ILE A 662 21.76 14.63 -2.55
N PRO A 663 20.93 15.67 -2.77
CA PRO A 663 19.84 16.05 -1.85
C PRO A 663 18.93 14.90 -1.39
N ALA A 664 18.52 14.02 -2.31
CA ALA A 664 17.59 12.92 -2.04
C ALA A 664 18.09 11.89 -1.00
N ILE A 665 19.41 11.77 -0.80
CA ILE A 665 20.04 10.84 0.15
C ILE A 665 20.99 11.56 1.11
N ARG A 666 21.00 12.90 1.08
CA ARG A 666 21.87 13.73 1.92
C ARG A 666 21.54 13.59 3.40
N HIS A 667 20.36 13.06 3.74
CA HIS A 667 19.97 12.79 5.11
C HIS A 667 20.74 11.63 5.76
N MET A 668 21.21 10.66 4.96
CA MET A 668 21.98 9.52 5.43
C MET A 668 23.36 9.99 5.95
N LYS A 669 23.59 9.91 7.26
CA LYS A 669 24.79 10.48 7.92
C LYS A 669 25.65 9.44 8.62
N THR A 670 26.91 9.32 8.20
CA THR A 670 27.97 8.62 8.94
C THR A 670 28.05 9.11 10.39
N PHE A 671 28.09 8.19 11.34
CA PHE A 671 28.23 8.46 12.76
C PHE A 671 29.65 8.94 13.11
N LYS A 672 29.71 10.16 13.66
CA LYS A 672 30.94 10.91 13.95
C LYS A 672 30.85 11.60 15.31
N ASP A 673 31.98 12.08 15.79
CA ASP A 673 32.16 12.92 16.99
C ASP A 673 31.32 14.21 17.02
N ASP A 674 30.83 14.67 15.86
CA ASP A 674 29.98 15.84 15.75
C ASP A 674 28.86 15.70 14.70
N ILE A 675 27.68 16.28 14.99
CA ILE A 675 26.55 16.40 14.05
C ILE A 675 26.68 17.70 13.25
N LYS A 676 27.46 17.65 12.16
CA LYS A 676 27.71 18.82 11.29
C LYS A 676 26.45 19.50 10.71
N SER A 677 25.31 18.82 10.67
CA SER A 677 24.05 19.42 10.25
C SER A 677 22.85 18.63 10.75
N VAL A 678 22.22 19.13 11.82
CA VAL A 678 20.95 18.60 12.34
C VAL A 678 19.80 18.71 11.35
N ARG A 679 19.81 19.72 10.45
CA ARG A 679 18.82 19.88 9.36
C ARG A 679 18.78 18.66 8.45
N TRP A 680 19.94 18.18 8.01
CA TRP A 680 19.99 17.02 7.11
C TRP A 680 19.79 15.71 7.86
N LEU A 681 20.33 15.57 9.08
CA LEU A 681 20.13 14.34 9.87
C LEU A 681 18.65 14.05 10.11
N ASN A 682 17.85 15.10 10.37
CA ASN A 682 16.42 14.98 10.69
C ASN A 682 15.51 15.27 9.48
N MET A 683 15.92 14.95 8.25
CA MET A 683 15.11 15.24 7.06
C MET A 683 13.85 14.37 6.98
N GLU A 684 13.97 13.07 7.27
CA GLU A 684 12.85 12.12 7.29
C GLU A 684 11.82 12.40 8.42
N PRO A 685 12.22 12.66 9.68
CA PRO A 685 11.27 13.01 10.74
C PRO A 685 10.65 14.42 10.63
N TYR A 686 11.25 15.34 9.86
CA TYR A 686 10.84 16.75 9.80
C TYR A 686 9.33 16.99 9.58
N PRO A 687 8.61 16.27 8.69
CA PRO A 687 7.18 16.50 8.48
C PRO A 687 6.34 16.15 9.72
N LEU A 688 6.67 15.08 10.44
CA LEU A 688 5.96 14.67 11.65
C LEU A 688 6.33 15.58 12.84
N ASP A 689 7.61 15.92 12.98
CA ASP A 689 8.10 16.83 14.01
C ASP A 689 7.40 18.19 13.93
N LEU A 690 7.15 18.73 12.73
CA LEU A 690 6.37 19.97 12.53
C LEU A 690 4.90 19.86 13.02
N ILE A 691 4.24 18.73 12.80
CA ILE A 691 2.83 18.54 13.15
C ILE A 691 2.68 18.30 14.66
N VAL A 692 3.48 17.38 15.21
CA VAL A 692 3.40 16.96 16.61
C VAL A 692 3.87 18.07 17.56
N LEU A 693 4.86 18.87 17.16
CA LEU A 693 5.50 19.87 18.04
C LEU A 693 5.07 21.31 17.76
N LYS A 694 3.91 21.53 17.12
CA LYS A 694 3.41 22.89 16.80
C LYS A 694 3.32 23.85 18.00
N ASN A 695 3.09 23.32 19.20
CA ASN A 695 3.02 24.11 20.44
C ASN A 695 4.39 24.34 21.10
N ALA A 696 5.35 23.44 20.92
CA ALA A 696 6.61 23.43 21.67
C ALA A 696 7.49 24.66 21.38
N ASP A 697 8.24 25.09 22.38
CA ASP A 697 9.17 26.21 22.36
C ASP A 697 10.63 25.78 22.59
N GLN A 698 11.56 26.71 22.40
CA GLN A 698 12.99 26.40 22.45
C GLN A 698 13.43 25.89 23.84
N GLU A 699 12.78 26.33 24.92
CA GLU A 699 13.14 25.89 26.27
C GLU A 699 12.77 24.41 26.49
N ASP A 700 11.64 23.93 25.97
CA ASP A 700 11.25 22.51 26.06
C ASP A 700 12.33 21.61 25.46
N TRP A 701 12.86 22.00 24.29
CA TRP A 701 13.98 21.33 23.63
C TRP A 701 15.28 21.36 24.46
N ILE A 702 15.57 22.46 25.16
CA ILE A 702 16.75 22.59 26.03
C ILE A 702 16.58 21.75 27.31
N VAL A 703 15.39 21.75 27.91
CA VAL A 703 15.05 20.96 29.11
C VAL A 703 15.20 19.46 28.82
N GLN A 704 14.63 18.95 27.72
CA GLN A 704 14.79 17.53 27.37
C GLN A 704 16.22 17.18 26.95
N ALA A 705 17.00 18.11 26.38
CA ALA A 705 18.42 17.91 26.12
C ALA A 705 19.24 17.72 27.41
N LYS A 706 19.04 18.62 28.40
CA LYS A 706 19.66 18.53 29.73
C LYS A 706 19.26 17.26 30.46
N TYR A 707 17.98 16.90 30.41
CA TYR A 707 17.47 15.65 31.00
C TYR A 707 18.27 14.43 30.52
N ILE A 708 18.54 14.33 29.21
CA ILE A 708 19.36 13.24 28.65
C ILE A 708 20.82 13.32 29.12
N GLN A 709 21.40 14.52 29.21
CA GLN A 709 22.78 14.70 29.67
C GLN A 709 22.97 14.27 31.13
N GLU A 710 21.97 14.53 31.98
CA GLU A 710 21.95 14.22 33.41
C GLU A 710 21.65 12.75 33.69
N HIS A 711 20.70 12.14 32.96
CA HIS A 711 20.19 10.79 33.27
C HIS A 711 20.91 9.67 32.51
N LEU A 712 21.60 9.96 31.40
CA LEU A 712 22.42 8.99 30.67
C LEU A 712 23.91 9.17 31.02
N SER A 713 24.40 8.50 32.07
CA SER A 713 25.80 8.64 32.49
C SER A 713 26.78 8.01 31.48
N ASP A 714 28.06 8.37 31.58
CA ASP A 714 29.10 7.78 30.73
C ASP A 714 29.26 6.27 30.99
N ASN A 715 28.99 5.81 32.22
CA ASN A 715 28.98 4.40 32.58
C ASN A 715 27.74 3.66 32.04
N ASP A 716 26.64 4.35 31.78
CA ASP A 716 25.47 3.76 31.13
C ASP A 716 25.69 3.63 29.62
N ILE A 717 26.36 4.61 29.00
CA ILE A 717 26.82 4.51 27.61
C ILE A 717 27.80 3.34 27.43
N ASP A 718 28.73 3.13 28.36
CA ASP A 718 29.67 2.01 28.26
C ASP A 718 28.95 0.67 28.39
N ARG A 719 28.23 0.46 29.50
CA ARG A 719 27.54 -0.81 29.82
C ARG A 719 26.40 -1.15 28.86
N ALA A 720 25.85 -0.17 28.13
CA ALA A 720 24.82 -0.42 27.14
C ALA A 720 25.22 -1.45 26.07
N PHE A 721 26.52 -1.60 25.80
CA PHE A 721 27.04 -2.53 24.78
C PHE A 721 27.45 -3.91 25.33
N ASP A 722 27.37 -4.13 26.65
CA ASP A 722 27.79 -5.38 27.29
C ASP A 722 26.93 -6.59 26.85
N ASN A 723 25.70 -6.33 26.37
CA ASN A 723 24.78 -7.36 25.86
C ASN A 723 25.04 -7.76 24.40
N LEU A 724 25.97 -7.10 23.69
CA LEU A 724 26.35 -7.51 22.34
C LEU A 724 27.13 -8.83 22.37
N PRO A 725 27.15 -9.62 21.29
CA PRO A 725 28.03 -10.79 21.20
C PRO A 725 29.49 -10.42 21.50
N LYS A 726 30.16 -11.22 22.34
CA LYS A 726 31.57 -11.01 22.75
C LYS A 726 32.51 -10.79 21.56
N GLU A 727 32.21 -11.41 20.42
CA GLU A 727 33.01 -11.36 19.20
C GLU A 727 32.97 -9.99 18.50
N VAL A 728 31.95 -9.15 18.77
CA VAL A 728 31.81 -7.80 18.18
C VAL A 728 32.15 -6.67 19.14
N GLN A 729 32.49 -6.98 20.41
CA GLN A 729 32.89 -5.99 21.42
C GLN A 729 34.36 -5.57 21.24
N ASP A 730 34.68 -4.93 20.10
CA ASP A 730 36.04 -4.51 19.75
C ASP A 730 36.23 -2.97 19.70
N GLU A 731 37.40 -2.54 19.21
CA GLU A 731 37.81 -1.15 18.97
C GLU A 731 36.72 -0.25 18.32
N THR A 732 35.83 -0.84 17.51
CA THR A 732 34.70 -0.17 16.85
C THR A 732 33.64 0.26 17.85
N ILE A 733 33.32 -0.60 18.82
CA ILE A 733 32.37 -0.29 19.89
C ILE A 733 32.97 0.76 20.82
N THR A 734 34.26 0.66 21.14
CA THR A 734 34.98 1.70 21.90
C THR A 734 34.95 3.07 21.21
N ASP A 735 35.11 3.12 19.88
CA ASP A 735 34.99 4.37 19.13
C ASP A 735 33.55 4.90 19.07
N ILE A 736 32.54 4.03 19.01
CA ILE A 736 31.12 4.40 19.10
C ILE A 736 30.80 5.01 20.48
N GLN A 737 31.18 4.33 21.58
CA GLN A 737 31.01 4.83 22.96
C GLN A 737 31.69 6.20 23.14
N ARG A 738 32.92 6.36 22.65
CA ARG A 738 33.66 7.63 22.68
C ARG A 738 32.93 8.75 21.93
N LYS A 739 32.41 8.47 20.72
CA LYS A 739 31.63 9.44 19.93
C LYS A 739 30.29 9.79 20.58
N LEU A 740 29.61 8.82 21.20
CA LEU A 740 28.38 9.05 21.97
C LEU A 740 28.60 10.05 23.10
N LYS A 741 29.64 9.84 23.92
CA LYS A 741 30.00 10.75 25.02
C LYS A 741 30.29 12.18 24.53
N LEU A 742 31.04 12.31 23.43
CA LEU A 742 31.32 13.61 22.79
C LEU A 742 30.07 14.31 22.24
N ARG A 743 29.10 13.56 21.72
CA ARG A 743 27.81 14.11 21.26
C ARG A 743 26.89 14.49 22.42
N LYS A 744 26.86 13.69 23.50
CA LYS A 744 26.05 13.97 24.69
C LYS A 744 26.37 15.35 25.25
N GLY A 745 27.65 15.71 25.32
CA GLY A 745 28.10 17.04 25.74
C GLY A 745 27.67 18.23 24.86
N LYS A 746 26.93 18.00 23.75
CA LYS A 746 26.48 19.02 22.79
C LYS A 746 24.98 19.02 22.53
N LEU A 747 24.18 18.25 23.29
CA LEU A 747 22.76 18.06 22.97
C LEU A 747 21.95 19.36 22.97
N GLU A 748 22.21 20.30 23.87
CA GLU A 748 21.53 21.61 23.91
C GLU A 748 21.73 22.43 22.62
N ASP A 749 22.94 22.39 22.06
CA ASP A 749 23.29 23.05 20.79
C ASP A 749 22.59 22.38 19.60
N TYR A 750 22.56 21.04 19.57
CA TYR A 750 21.85 20.29 18.54
C TYR A 750 20.33 20.50 18.60
N ALA A 751 19.76 20.50 19.80
CA ALA A 751 18.34 20.74 20.07
C ALA A 751 17.94 22.17 19.64
N THR A 752 18.70 23.18 20.06
CA THR A 752 18.49 24.59 19.66
C THR A 752 18.56 24.76 18.14
N LYS A 753 19.60 24.23 17.50
CA LYS A 753 19.77 24.32 16.04
C LYS A 753 18.68 23.60 15.27
N TYR A 754 18.10 22.54 15.81
CA TYR A 754 16.99 21.84 15.16
C TYR A 754 15.65 22.55 15.39
N PHE A 755 15.42 23.11 16.57
CA PHE A 755 14.28 24.00 16.83
C PHE A 755 14.25 25.16 15.82
N ASP A 756 15.37 25.85 15.59
CA ASP A 756 15.44 26.93 14.59
C ASP A 756 15.16 26.45 13.15
N VAL A 757 15.44 25.18 12.82
CA VAL A 757 15.08 24.57 11.52
C VAL A 757 13.57 24.32 11.44
N LEU A 758 12.93 23.87 12.52
CA LEU A 758 11.47 23.73 12.59
C LEU A 758 10.79 25.10 12.49
N GLN A 759 11.35 26.15 13.10
CA GLN A 759 10.77 27.49 13.08
C GLN A 759 10.85 28.23 11.73
N GLU A 760 11.63 27.74 10.75
CA GLU A 760 11.79 28.41 9.44
C GLU A 760 10.48 28.46 8.64
N LYS A 761 9.69 27.37 8.69
CA LYS A 761 8.44 27.19 7.93
C LYS A 761 7.42 26.39 8.75
N ILE A 762 6.35 27.04 9.18
CA ILE A 762 5.34 26.42 10.05
C ILE A 762 4.08 26.07 9.23
N PRO A 763 3.69 24.79 9.15
CA PRO A 763 2.32 24.40 8.86
C PRO A 763 1.47 24.44 10.14
N LEU A 764 0.30 25.06 10.07
CA LEU A 764 -0.76 25.02 11.08
C LEU A 764 -2.00 24.43 10.43
N THR A 765 -2.65 23.48 11.09
CA THR A 765 -3.82 22.76 10.55
C THR A 765 -5.02 22.89 11.48
N GLY A 766 -6.18 23.13 10.88
CA GLY A 766 -7.50 23.02 11.47
C GLY A 766 -7.92 21.58 11.76
N THR A 767 -9.21 21.41 11.95
CA THR A 767 -9.90 20.13 12.10
C THR A 767 -10.71 19.80 10.84
N ILE A 768 -11.49 18.72 10.87
CA ILE A 768 -12.48 18.41 9.83
C ILE A 768 -13.84 19.08 10.08
N ASN A 769 -13.92 19.95 11.08
CA ASN A 769 -15.09 20.75 11.43
C ASN A 769 -14.69 22.22 11.33
N LYS A 770 -15.68 23.10 11.23
CA LYS A 770 -15.48 24.55 11.08
C LYS A 770 -14.48 25.14 12.10
N ASP A 771 -13.36 25.64 11.60
CA ASP A 771 -12.35 26.39 12.34
C ASP A 771 -12.35 27.88 11.95
N LYS A 772 -11.86 28.71 12.88
CA LYS A 772 -11.64 30.15 12.68
C LYS A 772 -10.21 30.53 13.02
N PHE A 773 -9.49 31.07 12.05
CA PHE A 773 -8.10 31.54 12.20
C PHE A 773 -8.04 33.06 12.24
N VAL A 774 -7.58 33.62 13.36
CA VAL A 774 -7.32 35.06 13.51
C VAL A 774 -5.82 35.30 13.42
N VAL A 775 -5.38 36.11 12.47
CA VAL A 775 -3.98 36.34 12.11
C VAL A 775 -3.65 37.82 12.19
N THR A 776 -3.01 38.24 13.28
CA THR A 776 -2.75 39.65 13.60
C THR A 776 -1.29 40.00 13.36
N LYS A 777 -1.05 41.02 12.53
CA LYS A 777 0.30 41.51 12.20
C LYS A 777 0.70 42.66 13.13
N THR A 778 1.74 42.46 13.94
CA THR A 778 2.20 43.44 14.94
C THR A 778 3.72 43.62 14.85
N GLY A 779 4.18 44.82 14.47
CA GLY A 779 5.61 45.10 14.27
C GLY A 779 6.21 44.18 13.20
N ASN A 780 7.26 43.42 13.56
CA ASN A 780 7.88 42.41 12.69
C ASN A 780 7.32 40.98 12.92
N SER A 781 6.31 40.84 13.78
CA SER A 781 5.74 39.56 14.19
C SER A 781 4.33 39.34 13.65
N VAL A 782 3.92 38.06 13.61
CA VAL A 782 2.56 37.60 13.29
C VAL A 782 2.08 36.74 14.44
N GLU A 783 0.96 37.10 15.04
CA GLU A 783 0.23 36.28 16.01
C GLU A 783 -0.86 35.49 15.27
N VAL A 784 -1.01 34.21 15.59
CA VAL A 784 -2.05 33.33 15.04
C VAL A 784 -2.83 32.72 16.19
N LYS A 785 -4.15 32.85 16.14
CA LYS A 785 -5.11 32.19 17.03
C LYS A 785 -6.03 31.29 16.22
N GLN A 786 -6.32 30.11 16.75
CA GLN A 786 -7.28 29.16 16.16
C GLN A 786 -8.42 28.95 17.15
N TYR A 787 -9.65 29.12 16.68
CA TYR A 787 -10.87 28.84 17.42
C TYR A 787 -11.62 27.70 16.74
N GLN A 788 -12.00 26.67 17.50
CA GLN A 788 -12.98 25.68 17.04
C GLN A 788 -14.38 26.26 17.22
N LEU A 789 -15.23 26.11 16.20
CA LEU A 789 -16.60 26.62 16.22
C LEU A 789 -17.59 25.46 16.42
N ASP A 790 -18.22 25.40 17.60
CA ASP A 790 -19.20 24.36 17.93
C ASP A 790 -20.60 24.95 18.24
N LYS A 791 -21.53 24.11 18.72
CA LYS A 791 -22.89 24.55 19.08
C LYS A 791 -22.96 25.38 20.37
N LYS A 792 -21.86 25.49 21.13
CA LYS A 792 -21.75 26.23 22.40
C LYS A 792 -21.03 27.57 22.21
N GLY A 793 -20.15 27.71 21.22
CA GLY A 793 -19.51 28.99 20.87
C GLY A 793 -18.19 28.86 20.11
N GLU A 794 -17.33 29.87 20.25
CA GLU A 794 -15.93 29.83 19.81
C GLU A 794 -15.03 29.35 20.97
N GLU A 795 -14.27 28.27 20.80
CA GLU A 795 -13.27 27.79 21.80
C GLU A 795 -11.85 28.03 21.28
N LEU A 796 -11.03 28.80 22.00
CA LEU A 796 -9.62 29.03 21.66
C LEU A 796 -8.79 27.77 21.93
N VAL A 797 -8.31 27.11 20.87
CA VAL A 797 -7.55 25.85 20.96
C VAL A 797 -6.05 25.99 20.68
N PHE A 798 -5.63 27.11 20.07
CA PHE A 798 -4.22 27.40 19.81
C PHE A 798 -3.97 28.90 19.71
N GLU A 799 -2.86 29.36 20.28
CA GLU A 799 -2.35 30.72 20.16
C GLU A 799 -0.82 30.68 20.11
N LYS A 800 -0.21 31.27 19.07
CA LYS A 800 1.25 31.40 18.98
C LYS A 800 1.69 32.63 18.20
N LYS A 801 2.81 33.20 18.60
CA LYS A 801 3.40 34.40 17.99
C LYS A 801 4.75 34.07 17.33
N TYR A 802 4.89 34.48 16.07
CA TYR A 802 6.04 34.20 15.23
C TYR A 802 6.76 35.49 14.84
N ASP A 803 8.09 35.50 14.91
CA ASP A 803 8.92 36.66 14.54
C ASP A 803 9.65 36.42 13.22
N ASP A 804 9.75 37.46 12.37
CA ASP A 804 10.33 37.33 11.03
C ASP A 804 11.86 37.10 11.00
N SER A 805 12.54 37.24 12.14
CA SER A 805 13.94 36.82 12.29
C SER A 805 14.09 35.30 12.18
N LYS A 806 13.19 34.52 12.80
CA LYS A 806 13.17 33.06 12.75
C LYS A 806 12.30 32.53 11.61
N THR A 807 11.03 32.93 11.56
CA THR A 807 10.05 32.36 10.63
C THR A 807 10.02 33.07 9.28
N LYS A 808 9.90 32.31 8.19
CA LYS A 808 9.86 32.81 6.80
C LYS A 808 8.53 32.56 6.12
N GLU A 809 7.85 31.47 6.47
CA GLU A 809 6.52 31.13 5.96
C GLU A 809 5.62 30.56 7.05
N LEU A 810 4.36 30.99 7.07
CA LEU A 810 3.25 30.39 7.83
C LEU A 810 2.24 29.84 6.83
N TRP A 811 1.91 28.55 6.91
CA TRP A 811 0.95 27.88 6.04
C TRP A 811 -0.22 27.40 6.90
N ILE A 812 -1.37 28.07 6.80
CA ILE A 812 -2.56 27.83 7.63
C ILE A 812 -3.58 27.08 6.78
N TYR A 813 -3.90 25.86 7.19
CA TYR A 813 -4.82 24.95 6.50
C TYR A 813 -6.13 24.83 7.26
N GLY A 814 -7.26 25.01 6.58
CA GLY A 814 -8.60 24.78 7.13
C GLY A 814 -8.97 23.30 7.22
N LEU A 815 -8.80 22.59 6.09
CA LEU A 815 -9.07 21.17 5.82
C LEU A 815 -10.49 20.86 5.29
N GLU A 816 -11.53 20.88 6.14
CA GLU A 816 -12.92 20.57 5.77
C GLU A 816 -13.92 21.41 6.58
N ASP A 817 -15.16 21.49 6.09
CA ASP A 817 -16.20 22.41 6.59
C ASP A 817 -15.93 23.88 6.21
N ASP A 818 -16.86 24.78 6.52
CA ASP A 818 -16.89 26.15 5.96
C ASP A 818 -15.98 27.12 6.75
N ASP A 819 -14.66 27.07 6.57
CA ASP A 819 -13.68 27.73 7.45
C ASP A 819 -13.66 29.28 7.35
N ILE A 820 -13.18 29.93 8.42
CA ILE A 820 -13.09 31.41 8.49
C ILE A 820 -11.64 31.85 8.73
N TYR A 821 -11.14 32.76 7.91
CA TYR A 821 -9.85 33.40 8.08
C TYR A 821 -10.01 34.91 8.26
N GLU A 822 -9.45 35.47 9.33
CA GLU A 822 -9.42 36.90 9.62
C GLU A 822 -7.95 37.37 9.67
N VAL A 823 -7.55 38.30 8.79
CA VAL A 823 -6.17 38.81 8.72
C VAL A 823 -6.14 40.32 8.86
N SER A 824 -5.59 40.80 9.98
CA SER A 824 -5.64 42.21 10.41
C SER A 824 -4.28 42.74 10.87
N GLY A 825 -4.24 44.02 11.22
CA GLY A 825 -3.08 44.69 11.83
C GLY A 825 -2.10 45.33 10.85
N GLU A 826 -1.42 46.39 11.32
CA GLU A 826 -0.53 47.24 10.51
C GLU A 826 0.94 46.80 10.51
N GLY A 827 1.25 45.63 11.09
CA GLY A 827 2.61 45.09 11.13
C GLY A 827 3.25 44.90 9.75
N LYS A 828 4.58 45.06 9.70
CA LYS A 828 5.43 45.01 8.49
C LYS A 828 6.30 43.75 8.44
N SER A 829 5.89 42.69 9.14
CA SER A 829 6.54 41.38 9.16
C SER A 829 6.83 40.86 7.75
N LYS A 830 8.02 40.28 7.55
CA LYS A 830 8.46 39.71 6.27
C LYS A 830 7.96 38.29 6.02
N ILE A 831 7.35 37.66 7.04
CA ILE A 831 6.73 36.32 6.98
C ILE A 831 5.74 36.27 5.81
N ASN A 832 5.85 35.27 4.94
CA ASN A 832 4.84 35.01 3.92
C ASN A 832 3.74 34.13 4.53
N ILE A 833 2.50 34.60 4.51
CA ILE A 833 1.34 33.91 5.07
C ILE A 833 0.59 33.25 3.92
N ARG A 834 0.29 31.96 4.04
CA ARG A 834 -0.53 31.21 3.08
C ARG A 834 -1.76 30.71 3.82
N LEU A 835 -2.93 31.05 3.32
CA LEU A 835 -4.22 30.52 3.77
C LEU A 835 -4.66 29.48 2.75
N ILE A 836 -5.04 28.29 3.20
CA ILE A 836 -5.20 27.11 2.35
C ILE A 836 -6.53 26.43 2.71
N GLY A 837 -7.51 26.63 1.85
CA GLY A 837 -8.89 26.21 2.07
C GLY A 837 -9.19 24.72 1.89
N GLY A 838 -10.41 24.35 2.26
CA GLY A 838 -10.96 23.00 2.19
C GLY A 838 -11.84 22.74 0.96
N TYR A 839 -12.48 21.57 0.91
CA TYR A 839 -13.46 21.23 -0.15
C TYR A 839 -14.83 21.93 0.01
N ASN A 840 -14.92 22.96 0.85
CA ASN A 840 -16.15 23.53 1.39
C ASN A 840 -16.22 25.05 1.10
N HIS A 841 -17.11 25.78 1.77
CA HIS A 841 -17.29 27.22 1.56
C HIS A 841 -16.50 28.06 2.57
N ASP A 842 -15.30 28.47 2.19
CA ASP A 842 -14.40 29.21 3.06
C ASP A 842 -14.56 30.74 2.91
N THR A 843 -14.31 31.47 4.00
CA THR A 843 -14.43 32.94 4.10
C THR A 843 -13.08 33.59 4.44
N TYR A 844 -12.66 34.60 3.67
CA TYR A 844 -11.34 35.24 3.78
C TYR A 844 -11.39 36.76 4.04
N ASN A 845 -11.57 37.14 5.30
CA ASN A 845 -11.59 38.52 5.77
C ASN A 845 -10.17 39.10 5.90
N VAL A 846 -9.60 39.57 4.79
CA VAL A 846 -8.21 40.07 4.72
C VAL A 846 -8.16 41.59 4.60
N GLU A 847 -8.02 42.28 5.75
CA GLU A 847 -7.84 43.74 5.78
C GLU A 847 -6.48 44.17 5.22
N ASN A 848 -5.42 43.43 5.57
CA ASN A 848 -4.05 43.70 5.14
C ASN A 848 -3.50 42.53 4.32
N GLY A 849 -3.69 42.58 3.00
CA GLY A 849 -3.22 41.56 2.06
C GLY A 849 -1.70 41.49 1.84
N ASN A 850 -0.90 42.41 2.38
CA ASN A 850 0.55 42.37 2.19
C ASN A 850 1.12 41.05 2.76
N LYS A 851 1.94 40.37 1.95
CA LYS A 851 2.52 39.04 2.25
C LYS A 851 1.53 37.88 2.42
N VAL A 852 0.23 38.08 2.16
CA VAL A 852 -0.79 37.02 2.20
C VAL A 852 -0.96 36.39 0.82
N LYS A 853 -1.19 35.07 0.77
CA LYS A 853 -1.65 34.34 -0.41
C LYS A 853 -2.75 33.38 -0.01
N ILE A 854 -3.82 33.33 -0.79
CA ILE A 854 -4.94 32.39 -0.60
C ILE A 854 -4.83 31.29 -1.66
N TYR A 855 -5.06 30.05 -1.26
CA TYR A 855 -5.07 28.86 -2.11
C TYR A 855 -6.34 28.08 -1.84
N ASP A 856 -7.15 27.86 -2.87
CA ASP A 856 -8.48 27.27 -2.69
C ASP A 856 -9.05 26.66 -3.97
N PHE A 857 -10.10 25.85 -3.83
CA PHE A 857 -10.80 25.19 -4.93
C PHE A 857 -11.67 26.16 -5.71
N LYS A 858 -11.25 26.46 -6.95
CA LYS A 858 -12.01 27.27 -7.93
C LYS A 858 -13.46 26.78 -8.17
N SER A 859 -13.79 25.53 -7.85
CA SER A 859 -15.13 24.97 -7.96
C SER A 859 -16.08 25.38 -6.82
N GLN A 860 -15.56 25.90 -5.70
CA GLN A 860 -16.36 26.33 -4.54
C GLN A 860 -16.70 27.83 -4.60
N LYS A 861 -17.65 28.25 -3.77
CA LYS A 861 -18.25 29.61 -3.77
C LYS A 861 -17.61 30.55 -2.74
N ASN A 862 -16.30 30.46 -2.58
CA ASN A 862 -15.58 31.06 -1.45
C ASN A 862 -15.56 32.59 -1.56
N THR A 863 -15.58 33.28 -0.42
CA THR A 863 -15.87 34.72 -0.31
C THR A 863 -14.79 35.51 0.41
#